data_AF-A0A0R3T6Y0-F1
#
_entry.id   AF-A0A0R3T6Y0-F1
#
_cell.length_a   1.000
_cell.length_b   1.000
_cell.length_c   1.000
_cell.angle_alpha   90.00
_cell.angle_beta   90.00
_cell.angle_gamma   90.00
#
_symmetry.space_group_name_H-M   'P 1'
#
loop_
_entity.id
_entity.type
_entity.pdbx_description
1 polymer ?
#
loop_
_entity_poly.entity_id
_entity_poly.type
_entity_poly.pdbx_seq_one_letter_code
_entity_poly.pdbx_strand_id
1 'polypeptide(L)'
;MVGVALEINTSLVYVSLGMSYCEWGSIYLDSYGEEDLELKRGKPLFLNEDRFALLENVRLFYIFLFCSYVTVIYNKVTKQVEIFHNKPIYLGPVFEEEDIEQDSERQPATRADFTNEFGSVWSKKSLCEREEVEARTRAANDADVLQKVASGVSKVNSETQDKGNEATQKEQLLPKFDQQTKIVSQIFPLSSLIPPSIASALAQEANAISTADDKALQDLIKRNRYPSFLADRLQYLPLDNLESVSVSQPAAKRRRKDASGGLGERMTRIQMATIIAYLNHMFRLFQLRMNELQQKMPLPNAPALVAKDLLSKFTTLTVQAGKSRSKNRRLPYLHLRLITPMLRDKLIYHILILILHCDNFSTVIDKLPIDFKMSSVTLKKYFTFIGCTFAVKEVKQTEGEDQTSEKRKETTAHLPLQNGLKDCYKEVKVSITNCPDLKEAPFKLNLSGLTGQNVLCDVGSMKYLLPVPDKSKRYSFDKVAELSKVVQGQLLGAGAGPFFTHNKSCEMAANVKFSGSKVISNSTLHGVYNETPEVIRATDNNFALLAHLLSTEGLPGSVIEVDVSGRLKEGSTYVFLREALKAAFSKLPNPVALGGVFVLNDSKARFHVLCGLPDDPVDTPEKVAAFVKHFEMEPPILGVGTLVSHDPYNVDLKLEHFHCYNEAQTLAGHFYWDTEPENAHYHFYLVVAKNLLRIDPKVDP
;
A
#
# COMPACT_ATOMS: atom_id res chain seq x y z
N MET A 1 12.72 12.66 36.90
CA MET A 1 11.50 13.42 36.54
C MET A 1 11.79 14.10 35.21
N VAL A 2 11.00 13.81 34.17
CA VAL A 2 11.11 14.51 32.88
C VAL A 2 10.14 15.66 32.89
N GLY A 3 10.63 16.88 32.72
CA GLY A 3 9.80 18.09 32.72
C GLY A 3 10.07 18.90 31.46
N VAL A 4 9.00 19.31 30.78
CA VAL A 4 9.07 20.26 29.69
C VAL A 4 8.52 21.59 30.20
N ALA A 5 9.31 22.64 30.12
CA ALA A 5 8.91 23.98 30.51
C ALA A 5 9.04 24.92 29.30
N LEU A 6 7.96 25.63 28.97
CA LEU A 6 7.99 26.71 28.00
C LEU A 6 8.13 28.02 28.76
N GLU A 7 9.20 28.76 28.50
CA GLU A 7 9.36 30.11 29.02
C GLU A 7 8.64 31.10 28.10
N ILE A 8 7.50 31.60 28.55
CA ILE A 8 6.60 32.44 27.74
C ILE A 8 7.28 33.75 27.27
N ASN A 9 8.20 34.28 28.07
CA ASN A 9 8.89 35.54 27.77
C ASN A 9 9.98 35.40 26.69
N THR A 10 10.47 34.19 26.46
CA THR A 10 11.60 33.95 25.53
C THR A 10 11.24 32.98 24.40
N SER A 11 10.07 32.35 24.48
CA SER A 11 9.60 31.23 23.64
C SER A 11 10.46 29.95 23.71
N LEU A 12 11.43 29.91 24.63
CA LEU A 12 12.35 28.79 24.77
C LEU A 12 11.68 27.60 25.45
N VAL A 13 11.94 26.42 24.90
CA VAL A 13 11.53 25.15 25.49
C VAL A 13 12.73 24.54 26.19
N TYR A 14 12.58 24.32 27.49
CA TYR A 14 13.51 23.57 28.32
C TYR A 14 13.02 22.15 28.51
N VAL A 15 13.90 21.18 28.24
CA VAL A 15 13.66 19.77 28.51
C VAL A 15 14.58 19.36 29.64
N SER A 16 14.00 18.89 30.74
CA SER A 16 14.71 18.42 31.93
C SER A 16 14.59 16.92 32.07
N LEU A 17 15.68 16.28 32.49
CA LEU A 17 15.76 14.86 32.86
C LEU A 17 16.47 14.77 34.22
N GLY A 18 15.68 14.65 35.29
CA GLY A 18 16.23 14.61 36.65
C GLY A 18 16.77 15.98 37.08
N MET A 19 18.07 16.06 37.37
CA MET A 19 18.73 17.34 37.71
C MET A 19 19.35 18.04 36.50
N SER A 20 19.37 17.39 35.34
CA SER A 20 19.93 17.94 34.11
C SER A 20 18.84 18.60 33.28
N TYR A 21 19.12 19.77 32.70
CA TYR A 21 18.23 20.43 31.74
C TYR A 21 19.00 20.83 30.49
N CYS A 22 18.31 20.81 29.35
CA CYS A 22 18.82 21.19 28.04
C CYS A 22 17.81 22.10 27.34
N GLU A 23 18.31 23.07 26.58
CA GLU A 23 17.51 23.95 25.73
C GLU A 23 17.23 23.23 24.40
N TRP A 24 15.96 23.19 23.99
CA TRP A 24 15.51 22.40 22.85
C TRP A 24 15.16 23.25 21.61
N GLY A 25 15.14 24.57 21.76
CA GLY A 25 14.69 25.52 20.74
C GLY A 25 13.18 25.75 20.78
N SER A 26 12.73 26.87 20.19
CA SER A 26 11.31 27.23 20.20
C SER A 26 10.48 26.32 19.27
N ILE A 27 9.28 25.95 19.72
CA ILE A 27 8.24 25.33 18.87
C ILE A 27 7.46 26.37 18.05
N TYR A 28 7.64 27.65 18.36
CA TYR A 28 7.00 28.77 17.69
C TYR A 28 8.02 29.50 16.81
N LEU A 29 7.82 29.43 15.50
CA LEU A 29 8.72 30.02 14.49
C LEU A 29 8.03 31.16 13.77
N ASP A 30 8.80 32.08 13.21
CA ASP A 30 8.24 33.12 12.34
C ASP A 30 7.78 32.55 10.98
N SER A 31 7.17 33.39 10.15
CA SER A 31 6.64 33.01 8.83
C SER A 31 7.68 32.45 7.85
N TYR A 32 8.98 32.58 8.16
CA TYR A 32 10.09 32.09 7.36
C TYR A 32 10.76 30.85 7.98
N GLY A 33 10.25 30.35 9.11
CA GLY A 33 10.80 29.20 9.83
C GLY A 33 12.00 29.53 10.70
N GLU A 34 12.22 30.82 11.04
CA GLU A 34 13.29 31.24 11.95
C GLU A 34 12.81 31.35 13.39
N GLU A 35 13.71 31.10 14.35
CA GLU A 35 13.46 31.31 15.78
C GLU A 35 13.63 32.79 16.15
N ASP A 36 12.68 33.33 16.91
CA ASP A 36 12.79 34.67 17.50
C ASP A 36 13.15 34.56 18.99
N LEU A 37 14.43 34.28 19.25
CA LEU A 37 14.98 34.17 20.59
C LEU A 37 14.75 35.48 21.38
N GLU A 38 14.19 35.35 22.59
CA GLU A 38 13.83 36.48 23.48
C GLU A 38 12.72 37.40 22.92
N LEU A 39 11.97 36.98 21.89
CA LEU A 39 10.84 37.73 21.31
C LEU A 39 11.22 39.17 20.89
N LYS A 40 12.47 39.40 20.48
CA LYS A 40 13.02 40.74 20.20
C LYS A 40 12.53 41.32 18.88
N ARG A 41 12.17 40.49 17.90
CA ARG A 41 11.80 40.95 16.55
C ARG A 41 10.33 41.36 16.44
N GLY A 42 9.50 41.04 17.44
CA GLY A 42 8.12 41.52 17.53
C GLY A 42 7.18 41.00 16.45
N LYS A 43 7.53 39.87 15.81
CA LYS A 43 6.69 39.22 14.79
C LYS A 43 5.76 38.18 15.41
N PRO A 44 4.57 37.92 14.83
CA PRO A 44 3.75 36.79 15.25
C PRO A 44 4.49 35.48 14.97
N LEU A 45 4.58 34.62 15.98
CA LEU A 45 5.16 33.29 15.87
C LEU A 45 4.05 32.25 15.72
N PHE A 46 4.29 31.26 14.85
CA PHE A 46 3.36 30.20 14.51
C PHE A 46 3.91 28.87 15.01
N LEU A 47 3.02 28.00 15.49
CA LEU A 47 3.39 26.66 15.90
C LEU A 47 3.93 25.88 14.69
N ASN A 48 5.15 25.36 14.81
CA ASN A 48 5.69 24.44 13.82
C ASN A 48 5.28 23.01 14.19
N GLU A 49 4.35 22.44 13.41
CA GLU A 49 3.78 21.10 13.63
C GLU A 49 4.85 20.00 13.66
N ASP A 50 5.90 20.10 12.84
CA ASP A 50 6.97 19.09 12.79
C ASP A 50 7.82 19.09 14.07
N ARG A 51 8.19 20.28 14.58
CA ARG A 51 8.88 20.43 15.87
C ARG A 51 7.96 20.04 17.02
N PHE A 52 6.68 20.40 16.97
CA PHE A 52 5.72 19.98 17.98
C PHE A 52 5.60 18.45 18.03
N ALA A 53 5.48 17.79 16.87
CA ALA A 53 5.44 16.34 16.77
C ALA A 53 6.74 15.67 17.25
N LEU A 54 7.91 16.28 16.99
CA LEU A 54 9.19 15.82 17.54
C LEU A 54 9.23 15.91 19.06
N LEU A 55 8.76 17.03 19.64
CA LEU A 55 8.66 17.20 21.10
C LEU A 55 7.65 16.21 21.69
N GLU A 56 6.52 15.98 21.00
CA GLU A 56 5.55 14.96 21.38
C GLU A 56 6.12 13.54 21.27
N ASN A 57 7.00 13.25 20.33
CA ASN A 57 7.68 11.95 20.24
C ASN A 57 8.70 11.76 21.37
N VAL A 58 9.44 12.82 21.75
CA VAL A 58 10.27 12.80 22.97
C VAL A 58 9.40 12.58 24.23
N ARG A 59 8.17 13.11 24.21
CA ARG A 59 7.16 12.96 25.28
C ARG A 59 6.50 11.56 25.30
N LEU A 60 6.22 10.97 24.14
CA LEU A 60 5.56 9.67 23.97
C LEU A 60 6.46 8.51 24.41
N PHE A 61 7.79 8.67 24.33
CA PHE A 61 8.72 7.64 24.79
C PHE A 61 8.77 7.49 26.32
N TYR A 62 8.31 8.49 27.10
CA TYR A 62 8.42 8.48 28.57
C TYR A 62 7.09 8.67 29.33
N ILE A 63 6.00 9.14 28.71
CA ILE A 63 4.72 9.40 29.41
C ILE A 63 3.87 8.13 29.63
N PHE A 64 4.17 7.00 28.99
CA PHE A 64 3.33 5.81 29.08
C PHE A 64 3.36 5.04 30.42
N LEU A 65 3.99 5.56 31.48
CA LEU A 65 4.02 4.84 32.75
C LEU A 65 3.44 5.57 33.99
N PHE A 66 3.80 6.79 34.41
CA PHE A 66 3.24 7.29 35.68
C PHE A 66 3.31 8.82 35.84
N CYS A 67 2.25 9.56 35.47
CA CYS A 67 2.14 10.98 35.83
C CYS A 67 0.80 11.32 36.48
N SER A 68 0.85 11.75 37.75
CA SER A 68 -0.24 12.44 38.44
C SER A 68 -0.02 13.96 38.30
N TYR A 69 -1.01 14.68 37.78
CA TYR A 69 -0.93 16.13 37.59
C TYR A 69 -1.29 16.85 38.88
N VAL A 70 -0.48 17.84 39.25
CA VAL A 70 -0.68 18.64 40.46
C VAL A 70 -0.36 20.10 40.15
N THR A 71 -1.32 20.98 40.39
CA THR A 71 -1.16 22.43 40.28
C THR A 71 -0.69 22.97 41.63
N VAL A 72 0.44 23.68 41.65
CA VAL A 72 1.02 24.22 42.87
C VAL A 72 1.02 25.75 42.79
N ILE A 73 0.35 26.41 43.72
CA ILE A 73 0.32 27.86 43.84
C ILE A 73 1.23 28.26 45.01
N TYR A 74 2.32 28.97 44.72
CA TYR A 74 3.24 29.47 45.73
C TYR A 74 3.09 30.98 45.88
N ASN A 75 2.68 31.43 47.06
CA ASN A 75 2.60 32.84 47.38
C ASN A 75 3.96 33.33 47.90
N LYS A 76 4.64 34.15 47.09
CA LYS A 76 5.98 34.69 47.39
C LYS A 76 6.04 35.60 48.63
N VAL A 77 4.91 36.20 49.03
CA VAL A 77 4.85 37.13 50.16
C VAL A 77 4.58 36.40 51.46
N THR A 78 3.64 35.45 51.46
CA THR A 78 3.29 34.66 52.66
C THR A 78 4.12 33.41 52.84
N LYS A 79 4.95 33.04 51.84
CA LYS A 79 5.77 31.81 51.77
C LYS A 79 4.98 30.51 51.94
N GLN A 80 3.69 30.53 51.62
CA GLN A 80 2.83 29.35 51.68
C GLN A 80 2.63 28.73 50.29
N VAL A 81 2.52 27.40 50.27
CA VAL A 81 2.30 26.59 49.07
C VAL A 81 0.94 25.91 49.19
N GLU A 82 0.07 26.15 48.23
CA GLU A 82 -1.21 25.44 48.08
C GLU A 82 -1.13 24.48 46.91
N ILE A 83 -1.61 23.26 47.11
CA ILE A 83 -1.47 22.15 46.16
C ILE A 83 -2.86 21.65 45.77
N PHE A 84 -3.17 21.67 44.48
CA PHE A 84 -4.44 21.25 43.90
C PHE A 84 -4.24 20.08 42.94
N HIS A 85 -4.99 19.00 43.17
CA HIS A 85 -4.95 17.81 42.31
C HIS A 85 -6.05 17.89 41.26
N ASN A 86 -5.81 18.64 40.19
CA ASN A 86 -6.74 18.79 39.07
C ASN A 86 -6.26 17.99 37.86
N LYS A 87 -7.18 17.26 37.20
CA LYS A 87 -6.91 16.65 35.90
C LYS A 87 -6.89 17.76 34.84
N PRO A 88 -5.91 17.77 33.91
CA PRO A 88 -5.88 18.79 32.86
C PRO A 88 -7.11 18.64 31.95
N ILE A 89 -7.85 19.74 31.79
CA ILE A 89 -8.91 19.87 30.77
C ILE A 89 -8.26 20.54 29.55
N TYR A 90 -8.31 19.86 28.42
CA TYR A 90 -7.81 20.38 27.16
C TYR A 90 -8.85 21.33 26.56
N LEU A 91 -8.49 22.61 26.43
CA LEU A 91 -9.27 23.61 25.71
C LEU A 91 -8.69 23.74 24.30
N GLY A 92 -9.50 23.44 23.29
CA GLY A 92 -9.22 23.82 21.91
C GLY A 92 -9.62 25.29 21.69
N PRO A 93 -8.85 26.09 20.94
CA PRO A 93 -9.27 27.44 20.62
C PRO A 93 -10.48 27.39 19.69
N VAL A 94 -11.54 28.12 20.06
CA VAL A 94 -12.64 28.47 19.16
C VAL A 94 -12.32 29.85 18.61
N PHE A 95 -12.09 29.94 17.31
CA PHE A 95 -11.86 31.21 16.64
C PHE A 95 -13.20 31.70 16.07
N GLU A 96 -13.66 32.86 16.53
CA GLU A 96 -14.67 33.63 15.80
C GLU A 96 -13.96 34.22 14.59
N GLU A 97 -14.40 33.83 13.38
CA GLU A 97 -13.89 34.39 12.13
C GLU A 97 -14.36 35.85 12.02
N GLU A 98 -13.51 36.79 12.45
CA GLU A 98 -13.57 38.17 11.97
C GLU A 98 -12.61 38.32 10.78
N ASP A 99 -13.20 38.49 9.60
CA ASP A 99 -12.51 38.86 8.37
C ASP A 99 -11.80 40.22 8.53
N ILE A 100 -10.47 40.21 8.63
CA ILE A 100 -9.64 41.41 8.48
C ILE A 100 -8.67 41.19 7.33
N GLU A 101 -8.83 42.04 6.31
CA GLU A 101 -8.09 42.07 5.05
C GLU A 101 -6.56 42.07 5.27
N GLN A 102 -5.87 41.09 4.70
CA GLN A 102 -4.41 41.04 4.66
C GLN A 102 -3.85 42.06 3.65
N ASP A 103 -2.98 42.94 4.14
CA ASP A 103 -2.11 43.80 3.34
C ASP A 103 -1.25 42.95 2.37
N SER A 104 -1.52 43.08 1.07
CA SER A 104 -0.87 42.33 0.01
C SER A 104 0.58 42.79 -0.22
N GLU A 105 1.51 41.85 -0.23
CA GLU A 105 2.84 42.01 -0.83
C GLU A 105 2.72 42.60 -2.24
N ARG A 106 3.40 43.73 -2.51
CA ARG A 106 3.40 44.35 -3.84
C ARG A 106 4.05 43.41 -4.86
N GLN A 107 3.22 42.73 -5.65
CA GLN A 107 3.68 41.94 -6.78
C GLN A 107 4.32 42.84 -7.86
N PRO A 108 5.37 42.36 -8.55
CA PRO A 108 5.95 43.09 -9.67
C PRO A 108 4.92 43.23 -10.80
N ALA A 109 4.76 44.45 -11.32
CA ALA A 109 3.82 44.76 -12.39
C ALA A 109 4.00 43.81 -13.58
N THR A 110 2.94 43.12 -13.95
CA THR A 110 2.94 42.15 -15.04
C THR A 110 2.81 42.87 -16.39
N ARG A 111 3.18 42.19 -17.47
CA ARG A 111 3.02 42.72 -18.84
C ARG A 111 1.55 43.04 -19.18
N ALA A 112 0.60 42.37 -18.53
CA ALA A 112 -0.83 42.67 -18.66
C ALA A 112 -1.17 44.04 -18.06
N ASP A 113 -0.62 44.37 -16.89
CA ASP A 113 -0.80 45.66 -16.22
C ASP A 113 -0.28 46.81 -17.09
N PHE A 114 0.93 46.69 -17.65
CA PHE A 114 1.46 47.67 -18.59
C PHE A 114 0.63 47.83 -19.87
N THR A 115 -0.01 46.76 -20.34
CA THR A 115 -0.84 46.82 -21.55
C THR A 115 -2.22 47.42 -21.25
N ASN A 116 -2.75 47.22 -20.05
CA ASN A 116 -3.97 47.86 -19.56
C ASN A 116 -3.76 49.35 -19.26
N GLU A 117 -2.56 49.75 -18.84
CA GLU A 117 -2.20 51.16 -18.63
C GLU A 117 -1.88 51.85 -19.97
N PHE A 118 -0.92 51.34 -20.74
CA PHE A 118 -0.30 52.02 -21.90
C PHE A 118 -0.62 51.42 -23.29
N GLY A 119 -1.37 50.33 -23.38
CA GLY A 119 -1.66 49.66 -24.65
C GLY A 119 -2.59 50.42 -25.59
N SER A 120 -2.55 50.11 -26.90
CA SER A 120 -3.53 50.62 -27.85
C SER A 120 -4.92 50.01 -27.59
N VAL A 121 -5.98 50.67 -28.06
CA VAL A 121 -7.39 50.22 -27.91
C VAL A 121 -7.57 48.77 -28.39
N TRP A 122 -6.87 48.38 -29.45
CA TRP A 122 -6.93 47.01 -29.99
C TRP A 122 -6.18 46.00 -29.11
N SER A 123 -5.02 46.39 -28.56
CA SER A 123 -4.24 45.52 -27.66
C SER A 123 -4.98 45.24 -26.35
N LYS A 124 -5.59 46.29 -25.76
CA LYS A 124 -6.42 46.19 -24.55
C LYS A 124 -7.64 45.29 -24.79
N LYS A 125 -8.27 45.41 -25.96
CA LYS A 125 -9.41 44.55 -26.34
C LYS A 125 -9.01 43.08 -26.46
N SER A 126 -7.85 42.76 -27.03
CA SER A 126 -7.40 41.37 -27.15
C SER A 126 -7.07 40.72 -25.80
N LEU A 127 -6.53 41.51 -24.85
CA LEU A 127 -6.28 41.04 -23.48
C LEU A 127 -7.57 40.77 -22.74
N CYS A 128 -8.55 41.67 -22.82
CA CYS A 128 -9.86 41.47 -22.22
C CYS A 128 -10.55 40.21 -22.78
N GLU A 129 -10.46 39.96 -24.10
CA GLU A 129 -10.98 38.73 -24.70
C GLU A 129 -10.27 37.48 -24.18
N ARG A 130 -8.95 37.54 -23.94
CA ARG A 130 -8.16 36.44 -23.37
C ARG A 130 -8.51 36.18 -21.90
N GLU A 131 -8.64 37.23 -21.10
CA GLU A 131 -9.05 37.16 -19.69
C GLU A 131 -10.47 36.62 -19.55
N GLU A 132 -11.39 37.01 -20.44
CA GLU A 132 -12.74 36.44 -20.48
C GLU A 132 -12.70 34.92 -20.78
N VAL A 133 -11.83 34.47 -21.69
CA VAL A 133 -11.69 33.03 -22.01
C VAL A 133 -11.07 32.26 -20.84
N GLU A 134 -10.07 32.82 -20.17
CA GLU A 134 -9.47 32.21 -18.96
C GLU A 134 -10.44 32.19 -17.78
N ALA A 135 -11.18 33.26 -17.55
CA ALA A 135 -12.21 33.33 -16.50
C ALA A 135 -13.33 32.32 -16.76
N ARG A 136 -13.74 32.15 -18.03
CA ARG A 136 -14.70 31.09 -18.44
C ARG A 136 -14.14 29.68 -18.22
N THR A 137 -12.83 29.50 -18.37
CA THR A 137 -12.16 28.21 -18.14
C THR A 137 -12.03 27.92 -16.65
N ARG A 138 -11.73 28.93 -15.82
CA ARG A 138 -11.70 28.84 -14.35
C ARG A 138 -13.08 28.56 -13.77
N ALA A 139 -14.11 29.29 -14.19
CA ALA A 139 -15.49 29.07 -13.75
C ALA A 139 -16.05 27.69 -14.15
N ALA A 140 -15.53 27.07 -15.22
CA ALA A 140 -15.89 25.70 -15.61
C ALA A 140 -15.14 24.61 -14.83
N ASN A 141 -14.06 24.96 -14.12
CA ASN A 141 -13.24 24.07 -13.30
C ASN A 141 -13.53 24.19 -11.80
N ASP A 142 -14.31 25.18 -11.35
CA ASP A 142 -14.72 25.30 -9.95
C ASP A 142 -15.62 24.12 -9.55
N ALA A 143 -15.09 23.25 -8.70
CA ALA A 143 -15.74 22.06 -8.19
C ALA A 143 -17.07 22.36 -7.47
N ASP A 144 -17.18 23.53 -6.84
CA ASP A 144 -18.37 23.99 -6.11
C ASP A 144 -19.56 24.30 -7.02
N VAL A 145 -19.33 24.82 -8.22
CA VAL A 145 -20.40 25.06 -9.20
C VAL A 145 -20.94 23.73 -9.73
N LEU A 146 -20.05 22.75 -9.93
CA LEU A 146 -20.43 21.39 -10.35
C LEU A 146 -21.18 20.64 -9.25
N GLN A 147 -20.81 20.81 -7.98
CA GLN A 147 -21.50 20.20 -6.83
C GLN A 147 -22.89 20.82 -6.60
N LYS A 148 -23.05 22.14 -6.80
CA LYS A 148 -24.35 22.84 -6.72
C LYS A 148 -25.29 22.47 -7.88
N VAL A 149 -24.76 22.25 -9.07
CA VAL A 149 -25.57 21.78 -10.23
C VAL A 149 -25.96 20.31 -10.10
N ALA A 150 -25.09 19.46 -9.54
CA ALA A 150 -25.39 18.05 -9.29
C ALA A 150 -26.42 17.84 -8.17
N SER A 151 -26.37 18.68 -7.12
CA SER A 151 -27.33 18.63 -6.00
C SER A 151 -28.71 19.23 -6.35
N GLY A 152 -28.80 20.07 -7.39
CA GLY A 152 -30.06 20.67 -7.85
C GLY A 152 -31.03 19.73 -8.57
N VAL A 153 -30.66 18.48 -8.88
CA VAL A 153 -31.49 17.54 -9.66
C VAL A 153 -31.95 16.31 -8.86
N SER A 154 -31.62 16.19 -7.57
CA SER A 154 -32.08 15.04 -6.78
C SER A 154 -32.31 15.38 -5.32
N LYS A 155 -33.53 15.82 -5.01
CA LYS A 155 -34.15 15.68 -3.69
C LYS A 155 -35.40 14.81 -3.83
N VAL A 156 -35.65 14.00 -2.80
CA VAL A 156 -36.64 12.89 -2.64
C VAL A 156 -36.00 11.54 -3.06
N ASN A 157 -35.42 10.71 -2.17
CA ASN A 157 -35.73 10.34 -0.78
C ASN A 157 -34.49 10.10 0.10
N SER A 158 -34.63 10.41 1.39
CA SER A 158 -33.81 10.07 2.57
C SER A 158 -33.61 8.54 2.71
N GLU A 159 -32.55 7.96 3.30
CA GLU A 159 -31.73 8.25 4.50
C GLU A 159 -30.32 7.66 4.24
N THR A 160 -29.19 8.34 4.46
CA THR A 160 -28.46 8.39 5.73
C THR A 160 -27.35 9.44 5.57
N GLN A 161 -27.31 10.44 6.45
CA GLN A 161 -26.17 11.33 6.61
C GLN A 161 -25.14 10.61 7.49
N ASP A 162 -23.93 10.36 6.99
CA ASP A 162 -22.76 11.20 7.31
C ASP A 162 -21.50 10.68 6.59
N LYS A 163 -20.63 11.62 6.15
CA LYS A 163 -19.33 11.51 5.43
C LYS A 163 -19.29 12.27 4.08
N GLY A 164 -19.24 13.60 4.17
CA GLY A 164 -18.54 14.48 3.22
C GLY A 164 -17.59 15.35 4.05
N ASN A 165 -16.36 15.69 3.66
CA ASN A 165 -15.87 16.03 2.34
C ASN A 165 -14.37 15.71 2.23
N GLU A 166 -14.00 15.03 1.13
CA GLU A 166 -12.78 15.19 0.33
C GLU A 166 -12.62 13.91 -0.52
N ALA A 167 -13.40 13.82 -1.62
CA ALA A 167 -13.11 12.82 -2.64
C ALA A 167 -11.74 13.16 -3.22
N THR A 168 -10.73 12.32 -2.98
CA THR A 168 -9.36 12.55 -3.46
C THR A 168 -9.40 12.72 -4.98
N GLN A 169 -8.63 13.64 -5.57
CA GLN A 169 -8.61 13.90 -7.04
C GLN A 169 -8.51 12.60 -7.89
N LYS A 170 -7.90 11.54 -7.34
CA LYS A 170 -7.87 10.19 -7.94
C LYS A 170 -9.24 9.53 -8.10
N GLU A 171 -10.14 9.66 -7.14
CA GLU A 171 -11.51 9.09 -7.19
C GLU A 171 -12.38 9.79 -8.24
N GLN A 172 -12.09 11.06 -8.53
CA GLN A 172 -12.82 11.84 -9.54
C GLN A 172 -12.39 11.49 -10.97
N LEU A 173 -11.10 11.23 -11.18
CA LEU A 173 -10.47 11.07 -12.51
C LEU A 173 -10.31 9.60 -12.96
N LEU A 174 -10.07 8.66 -12.03
CA LEU A 174 -9.91 7.25 -12.37
C LEU A 174 -11.27 6.53 -12.42
N PRO A 175 -11.43 5.48 -13.25
CA PRO A 175 -12.57 4.58 -13.15
C PRO A 175 -12.60 3.92 -11.76
N LYS A 176 -13.76 3.40 -11.31
CA LYS A 176 -13.83 2.72 -10.01
C LYS A 176 -12.78 1.62 -9.95
N PHE A 177 -11.86 1.77 -9.01
CA PHE A 177 -10.72 0.90 -8.84
C PHE A 177 -10.79 0.25 -7.46
N ASP A 178 -10.38 -1.01 -7.38
CA ASP A 178 -10.28 -1.74 -6.13
C ASP A 178 -8.80 -1.95 -5.79
N GLN A 179 -8.32 -1.13 -4.85
CA GLN A 179 -6.95 -1.18 -4.35
C GLN A 179 -6.64 -2.46 -3.55
N GLN A 180 -7.65 -3.24 -3.20
CA GLN A 180 -7.53 -4.41 -2.32
C GLN A 180 -7.37 -5.71 -3.12
N THR A 181 -7.57 -5.68 -4.44
CA THR A 181 -7.49 -6.89 -5.27
C THR A 181 -6.05 -7.33 -5.49
N LYS A 182 -5.81 -8.63 -5.32
CA LYS A 182 -4.51 -9.29 -5.57
C LYS A 182 -4.28 -9.64 -7.05
N ILE A 183 -5.33 -9.53 -7.87
CA ILE A 183 -5.30 -9.87 -9.29
C ILE A 183 -5.25 -8.57 -10.07
N VAL A 184 -4.20 -8.36 -10.88
CA VAL A 184 -4.00 -7.12 -11.64
C VAL A 184 -5.23 -6.78 -12.51
N SER A 185 -5.90 -7.81 -13.05
CA SER A 185 -7.13 -7.68 -13.84
C SER A 185 -8.37 -7.24 -13.05
N GLN A 186 -8.34 -7.32 -11.73
CA GLN A 186 -9.45 -6.91 -10.85
C GLN A 186 -9.23 -5.53 -10.22
N ILE A 187 -8.02 -4.96 -10.31
CA ILE A 187 -7.74 -3.58 -9.84
C ILE A 187 -8.69 -2.59 -10.54
N PHE A 188 -8.91 -2.80 -11.84
CA PHE A 188 -9.94 -2.11 -12.61
C PHE A 188 -10.91 -3.16 -13.17
N PRO A 189 -12.02 -3.48 -12.48
CA PRO A 189 -12.91 -4.54 -12.95
C PRO A 189 -13.53 -4.17 -14.30
N LEU A 190 -13.48 -5.08 -15.27
CA LEU A 190 -13.97 -4.83 -16.63
C LEU A 190 -15.46 -4.45 -16.66
N SER A 191 -16.26 -5.00 -15.75
CA SER A 191 -17.68 -4.68 -15.58
C SER A 191 -17.95 -3.24 -15.14
N SER A 192 -16.97 -2.58 -14.51
CA SER A 192 -17.02 -1.17 -14.14
C SER A 192 -16.67 -0.27 -15.33
N LEU A 193 -15.68 -0.67 -16.14
CA LEU A 193 -15.26 0.06 -17.33
C LEU A 193 -16.30 -0.03 -18.45
N ILE A 194 -16.83 -1.23 -18.68
CA ILE A 194 -17.83 -1.55 -19.70
C ILE A 194 -19.02 -2.23 -18.99
N PRO A 195 -20.07 -1.48 -18.62
CA PRO A 195 -21.27 -2.06 -18.03
C PRO A 195 -21.89 -3.12 -18.96
N PRO A 196 -22.51 -4.19 -18.42
CA PRO A 196 -23.09 -5.27 -19.23
C PRO A 196 -24.11 -4.80 -20.28
N SER A 197 -24.85 -3.71 -19.99
CA SER A 197 -25.77 -3.07 -20.94
C SER A 197 -25.06 -2.50 -22.17
N ILE A 198 -23.86 -1.96 -22.00
CA ILE A 198 -23.02 -1.42 -23.07
C ILE A 198 -22.32 -2.56 -23.81
N ALA A 199 -21.86 -3.59 -23.10
CA ALA A 199 -21.30 -4.80 -23.71
C ALA A 199 -22.32 -5.48 -24.65
N SER A 200 -23.58 -5.58 -24.23
CA SER A 200 -24.67 -6.11 -25.08
C SER A 200 -24.93 -5.25 -26.32
N ALA A 201 -24.81 -3.92 -26.21
CA ALA A 201 -24.98 -3.01 -27.35
C ALA A 201 -23.82 -3.10 -28.36
N LEU A 202 -22.63 -3.48 -27.89
CA LEU A 202 -21.42 -3.68 -28.70
C LEU A 202 -21.29 -5.11 -29.24
N ALA A 203 -22.15 -6.05 -28.83
CA ALA A 203 -22.04 -7.46 -29.18
C ALA A 203 -22.03 -7.70 -30.70
N GLN A 204 -22.77 -6.91 -31.48
CA GLN A 204 -22.78 -7.03 -32.95
C GLN A 204 -21.42 -6.69 -33.57
N GLU A 205 -20.79 -5.59 -33.13
CA GLU A 205 -19.46 -5.17 -33.59
C GLU A 205 -18.36 -6.12 -33.06
N ALA A 206 -18.46 -6.55 -31.80
CA ALA A 206 -17.53 -7.47 -31.18
C ALA A 206 -17.56 -8.86 -31.84
N ASN A 207 -18.75 -9.38 -32.16
CA ASN A 207 -18.88 -10.63 -32.90
C ASN A 207 -18.29 -10.51 -34.30
N ALA A 208 -18.53 -9.40 -35.01
CA ALA A 208 -17.95 -9.18 -36.34
C ALA A 208 -16.40 -9.15 -36.32
N ILE A 209 -15.79 -8.60 -35.26
CA ILE A 209 -14.33 -8.63 -35.06
C ILE A 209 -13.86 -10.05 -34.68
N SER A 210 -14.63 -10.76 -33.85
CA SER A 210 -14.28 -12.10 -33.39
C SER A 210 -14.40 -13.17 -34.49
N THR A 211 -15.26 -13.00 -35.50
CA THR A 211 -15.46 -13.99 -36.58
C THR A 211 -14.78 -13.62 -37.89
N ALA A 212 -14.07 -12.48 -37.96
CA ALA A 212 -13.41 -12.03 -39.18
C ALA A 212 -12.16 -12.86 -39.51
N ASP A 213 -12.05 -13.27 -40.79
CA ASP A 213 -10.83 -13.84 -41.38
C ASP A 213 -9.73 -12.76 -41.52
N ASP A 214 -8.46 -13.17 -41.63
CA ASP A 214 -7.31 -12.25 -41.77
C ASP A 214 -7.46 -11.23 -42.91
N LYS A 215 -8.11 -11.62 -44.03
CA LYS A 215 -8.42 -10.70 -45.14
C LYS A 215 -9.54 -9.71 -44.79
N ALA A 216 -10.59 -10.16 -44.11
CA ALA A 216 -11.69 -9.31 -43.66
C ALA A 216 -11.24 -8.33 -42.56
N LEU A 217 -10.32 -8.74 -41.70
CA LEU A 217 -9.70 -7.91 -40.68
C LEU A 217 -8.83 -6.80 -41.28
N GLN A 218 -8.03 -7.12 -42.31
CA GLN A 218 -7.25 -6.14 -43.06
C GLN A 218 -8.13 -5.15 -43.82
N ASP A 219 -9.26 -5.61 -44.39
CA ASP A 219 -10.24 -4.73 -45.03
C ASP A 219 -11.00 -3.86 -44.01
N LEU A 220 -11.26 -4.37 -42.80
CA LEU A 220 -11.83 -3.61 -41.68
C LEU A 220 -10.87 -2.53 -41.19
N ILE A 221 -9.57 -2.83 -41.09
CA ILE A 221 -8.52 -1.85 -40.73
C ILE A 221 -8.40 -0.75 -41.80
N LYS A 222 -8.61 -1.10 -43.08
CA LYS A 222 -8.60 -0.13 -44.19
C LYS A 222 -9.89 0.70 -44.29
N ARG A 223 -11.05 0.10 -44.01
CA ARG A 223 -12.38 0.75 -44.14
C ARG A 223 -12.82 1.51 -42.88
N ASN A 224 -12.32 1.16 -41.70
CA ASN A 224 -12.54 1.86 -40.44
C ASN A 224 -11.20 2.40 -39.91
N ARG A 225 -11.08 3.73 -39.74
CA ARG A 225 -9.88 4.41 -39.25
C ARG A 225 -9.50 4.02 -37.81
N TYR A 226 -8.96 2.81 -37.61
CA TYR A 226 -8.39 2.41 -36.33
C TYR A 226 -7.01 3.08 -36.15
N PRO A 227 -6.71 3.63 -34.96
CA PRO A 227 -5.37 4.08 -34.59
C PRO A 227 -4.33 2.95 -34.68
N SER A 228 -3.05 3.30 -34.83
CA SER A 228 -1.99 2.31 -35.05
C SER A 228 -1.86 1.32 -33.88
N PHE A 229 -2.06 1.80 -32.65
CA PHE A 229 -2.06 0.95 -31.45
C PHE A 229 -3.21 -0.07 -31.39
N LEU A 230 -4.34 0.19 -32.06
CA LEU A 230 -5.46 -0.77 -32.16
C LEU A 230 -5.25 -1.76 -33.30
N ALA A 231 -4.65 -1.33 -34.41
CA ALA A 231 -4.32 -2.19 -35.55
C ALA A 231 -3.31 -3.28 -35.16
N ASP A 232 -2.27 -2.93 -34.38
CA ASP A 232 -1.31 -3.89 -33.84
C ASP A 232 -2.01 -4.96 -32.98
N ARG A 233 -3.08 -4.61 -32.24
CA ARG A 233 -3.79 -5.51 -31.32
C ARG A 233 -4.83 -6.39 -32.00
N LEU A 234 -5.46 -5.87 -33.06
CA LEU A 234 -6.36 -6.65 -33.92
C LEU A 234 -5.62 -7.84 -34.55
N GLN A 235 -4.33 -7.69 -34.84
CA GLN A 235 -3.49 -8.76 -35.40
C GLN A 235 -3.20 -9.91 -34.41
N TYR A 236 -3.39 -9.72 -33.10
CA TYR A 236 -3.07 -10.70 -32.06
C TYR A 236 -4.26 -10.98 -31.12
N LEU A 237 -5.37 -11.47 -31.66
CA LEU A 237 -6.53 -11.93 -30.89
C LEU A 237 -6.27 -13.33 -30.25
N PRO A 238 -6.65 -13.55 -28.97
CA PRO A 238 -6.56 -14.84 -28.31
C PRO A 238 -7.34 -15.94 -29.05
N LEU A 239 -6.79 -17.15 -29.09
CA LEU A 239 -7.47 -18.35 -29.61
C LEU A 239 -8.25 -19.00 -28.47
N ASP A 240 -9.58 -19.08 -28.58
CA ASP A 240 -10.47 -19.53 -27.50
C ASP A 240 -10.66 -21.05 -27.38
N ASN A 241 -10.09 -21.90 -28.25
CA ASN A 241 -10.31 -23.36 -28.17
C ASN A 241 -9.02 -24.19 -28.36
N LEU A 242 -8.70 -25.03 -27.35
CA LEU A 242 -7.78 -26.17 -27.46
C LEU A 242 -8.48 -27.52 -27.21
N GLU A 243 -9.80 -27.56 -27.23
CA GLU A 243 -10.57 -28.81 -27.24
C GLU A 243 -11.43 -28.84 -28.50
N SER A 244 -11.24 -29.88 -29.31
CA SER A 244 -11.81 -30.13 -30.64
C SER A 244 -11.19 -29.31 -31.79
N VAL A 245 -10.18 -29.87 -32.46
CA VAL A 245 -10.22 -30.25 -33.89
C VAL A 245 -8.99 -31.13 -34.19
N SER A 246 -9.28 -32.33 -34.69
CA SER A 246 -8.37 -33.31 -35.24
C SER A 246 -7.64 -32.82 -36.50
N VAL A 247 -6.33 -33.11 -36.57
CA VAL A 247 -5.49 -33.37 -37.76
C VAL A 247 -5.76 -32.54 -39.02
N SER A 248 -4.95 -31.49 -39.26
CA SER A 248 -4.03 -31.37 -40.40
C SER A 248 -3.63 -29.91 -40.71
N GLN A 249 -2.31 -29.72 -40.94
CA GLN A 249 -1.60 -28.57 -41.56
C GLN A 249 -1.01 -27.43 -40.69
N PRO A 250 0.12 -26.82 -41.13
CA PRO A 250 1.21 -26.39 -40.25
C PRO A 250 1.24 -24.88 -40.04
N ALA A 251 0.96 -24.42 -38.82
CA ALA A 251 1.11 -23.02 -38.42
C ALA A 251 2.41 -22.80 -37.64
N ALA A 252 3.54 -22.85 -38.35
CA ALA A 252 4.81 -22.34 -37.87
C ALA A 252 4.95 -20.87 -38.33
N LYS A 253 4.82 -19.93 -37.38
CA LYS A 253 5.52 -18.63 -37.25
C LYS A 253 4.61 -17.57 -36.63
N ARG A 254 5.05 -17.09 -35.45
CA ARG A 254 4.75 -15.83 -34.72
C ARG A 254 4.17 -16.06 -33.32
N ARG A 255 4.96 -16.73 -32.48
CA ARG A 255 4.88 -16.62 -31.02
C ARG A 255 5.60 -15.33 -30.60
N ARG A 256 4.91 -14.42 -29.92
CA ARG A 256 5.59 -13.48 -29.02
C ARG A 256 6.03 -14.32 -27.81
N LYS A 257 7.31 -14.25 -27.43
CA LYS A 257 7.86 -15.04 -26.33
C LYS A 257 7.24 -14.52 -25.03
N ASP A 258 6.31 -15.29 -24.48
CA ASP A 258 5.56 -14.94 -23.27
C ASP A 258 6.51 -14.72 -22.09
N ALA A 259 6.47 -13.52 -21.52
CA ALA A 259 7.07 -13.21 -20.24
C ALA A 259 5.98 -13.30 -19.16
N SER A 260 6.28 -14.05 -18.10
CA SER A 260 5.57 -14.17 -16.82
C SER A 260 4.13 -14.70 -16.84
N GLY A 261 3.97 -15.93 -16.34
CA GLY A 261 2.67 -16.52 -15.97
C GLY A 261 2.06 -15.83 -14.75
N GLY A 262 1.29 -14.77 -15.00
CA GLY A 262 0.41 -14.16 -14.00
C GLY A 262 -0.88 -14.96 -13.84
N LEU A 263 -1.26 -15.22 -12.60
CA LEU A 263 -2.49 -15.91 -12.19
C LEU A 263 -3.72 -15.00 -12.42
N GLY A 264 -4.10 -14.78 -13.67
CA GLY A 264 -5.33 -14.07 -14.06
C GLY A 264 -6.15 -14.90 -15.04
N GLU A 265 -7.49 -14.83 -14.96
CA GLU A 265 -8.36 -15.42 -15.98
C GLU A 265 -7.93 -14.95 -17.36
N ARG A 266 -7.68 -15.91 -18.26
CA ARG A 266 -7.32 -15.63 -19.66
C ARG A 266 -8.49 -14.87 -20.30
N MET A 267 -8.22 -13.68 -20.83
CA MET A 267 -9.23 -12.89 -21.53
C MET A 267 -9.71 -13.66 -22.76
N THR A 268 -11.02 -13.87 -22.86
CA THR A 268 -11.63 -14.53 -24.03
C THR A 268 -11.54 -13.63 -25.27
N ARG A 269 -11.52 -14.24 -26.47
CA ARG A 269 -11.49 -13.54 -27.75
C ARG A 269 -12.63 -12.52 -27.87
N ILE A 270 -13.82 -12.90 -27.40
CA ILE A 270 -15.00 -12.01 -27.45
C ILE A 270 -14.89 -10.83 -26.48
N GLN A 271 -14.29 -11.02 -25.30
CA GLN A 271 -14.04 -9.92 -24.35
C GLN A 271 -13.01 -8.93 -24.93
N MET A 272 -11.94 -9.43 -25.53
CA MET A 272 -10.94 -8.56 -26.17
C MET A 272 -11.52 -7.79 -27.35
N ALA A 273 -12.33 -8.44 -28.19
CA ALA A 273 -13.04 -7.79 -29.28
C ALA A 273 -14.02 -6.70 -28.79
N THR A 274 -14.71 -6.94 -27.68
CA THR A 274 -15.61 -5.96 -27.05
C THR A 274 -14.84 -4.74 -26.53
N ILE A 275 -13.68 -4.96 -25.90
CA ILE A 275 -12.80 -3.86 -25.45
C ILE A 275 -12.32 -3.03 -26.64
N ILE A 276 -11.84 -3.67 -27.71
CA ILE A 276 -11.34 -2.98 -28.91
C ILE A 276 -12.45 -2.14 -29.57
N ALA A 277 -13.66 -2.69 -29.68
CA ALA A 277 -14.81 -1.97 -30.22
C ALA A 277 -15.15 -0.72 -29.38
N TYR A 278 -15.19 -0.87 -28.05
CA TYR A 278 -15.44 0.25 -27.15
C TYR A 278 -14.33 1.32 -27.20
N LEU A 279 -13.07 0.88 -27.24
CA LEU A 279 -11.90 1.75 -27.29
C LEU A 279 -11.89 2.60 -28.57
N ASN A 280 -12.30 2.03 -29.71
CA ASN A 280 -12.47 2.78 -30.96
C ASN A 280 -13.49 3.92 -30.82
N HIS A 281 -14.64 3.68 -30.19
CA HIS A 281 -15.65 4.73 -29.95
C HIS A 281 -15.17 5.80 -28.97
N MET A 282 -14.46 5.41 -27.90
CA MET A 282 -13.83 6.36 -26.96
C MET A 282 -12.76 7.22 -27.62
N PHE A 283 -11.92 6.62 -28.47
CA PHE A 283 -10.86 7.35 -29.15
C PHE A 283 -11.42 8.30 -30.22
N ARG A 284 -12.53 7.95 -30.87
CA ARG A 284 -13.27 8.88 -31.74
C ARG A 284 -13.76 10.09 -30.95
N LEU A 285 -14.34 9.91 -29.76
CA LEU A 285 -14.74 11.01 -28.89
C LEU A 285 -13.54 11.90 -28.50
N PHE A 286 -12.37 11.29 -28.21
CA PHE A 286 -11.14 12.02 -27.91
C PHE A 286 -10.64 12.88 -29.09
N GLN A 287 -10.89 12.47 -30.33
CA GLN A 287 -10.48 13.18 -31.55
C GLN A 287 -11.47 14.26 -32.02
N LEU A 288 -12.70 14.32 -31.48
CA LEU A 288 -13.70 15.29 -31.91
C LEU A 288 -13.28 16.73 -31.60
N ARG A 289 -13.50 17.63 -32.56
CA ARG A 289 -13.35 19.07 -32.36
C ARG A 289 -14.58 19.66 -31.68
N MET A 290 -14.42 20.80 -31.01
CA MET A 290 -15.53 21.50 -30.31
C MET A 290 -16.75 21.72 -31.21
N ASN A 291 -16.54 22.05 -32.49
CA ASN A 291 -17.62 22.28 -33.46
C ASN A 291 -18.40 20.99 -33.82
N GLU A 292 -17.74 19.84 -33.76
CA GLU A 292 -18.35 18.53 -34.08
C GLU A 292 -19.11 18.00 -32.86
N LEU A 293 -18.60 18.27 -31.65
CA LEU A 293 -19.25 17.90 -30.38
C LEU A 293 -20.59 18.64 -30.15
N GLN A 294 -20.72 19.85 -30.70
CA GLN A 294 -21.92 20.69 -30.58
C GLN A 294 -22.99 20.37 -31.63
N GLN A 295 -22.76 19.41 -32.52
CA GLN A 295 -23.76 18.95 -33.47
C GLN A 295 -24.86 18.14 -32.77
N LYS A 296 -26.04 18.03 -33.41
CA LYS A 296 -27.20 17.28 -32.86
C LYS A 296 -26.87 15.80 -32.57
N MET A 297 -25.97 15.20 -33.35
CA MET A 297 -25.49 13.84 -33.17
C MET A 297 -23.95 13.80 -33.27
N PRO A 298 -23.22 13.93 -32.13
CA PRO A 298 -21.75 13.98 -32.14
C PRO A 298 -21.08 12.67 -32.57
N LEU A 299 -21.73 11.53 -32.34
CA LEU A 299 -21.21 10.19 -32.64
C LEU A 299 -22.23 9.42 -33.52
N PRO A 300 -22.30 9.68 -34.84
CA PRO A 300 -23.32 9.10 -35.71
C PRO A 300 -23.15 7.60 -35.97
N ASN A 301 -21.92 7.09 -35.83
CA ASN A 301 -21.56 5.69 -36.13
C ASN A 301 -21.48 4.80 -34.87
N ALA A 302 -21.84 5.31 -33.69
CA ALA A 302 -21.85 4.55 -32.45
C ALA A 302 -23.28 4.10 -32.11
N PRO A 303 -23.47 2.88 -31.55
CA PRO A 303 -24.78 2.46 -31.06
C PRO A 303 -25.37 3.49 -30.08
N ALA A 304 -26.68 3.74 -30.15
CA ALA A 304 -27.32 4.82 -29.40
C ALA A 304 -27.07 4.77 -27.88
N LEU A 305 -27.00 3.56 -27.31
CA LEU A 305 -26.68 3.34 -25.89
C LEU A 305 -25.22 3.70 -25.56
N VAL A 306 -24.28 3.34 -26.43
CA VAL A 306 -22.84 3.64 -26.29
C VAL A 306 -22.62 5.15 -26.42
N ALA A 307 -23.24 5.79 -27.41
CA ALA A 307 -23.15 7.23 -27.59
C ALA A 307 -23.72 7.99 -26.38
N LYS A 308 -24.87 7.57 -25.85
CA LYS A 308 -25.47 8.17 -24.64
C LYS A 308 -24.56 8.02 -23.42
N ASP A 309 -23.98 6.84 -23.21
CA ASP A 309 -23.08 6.55 -22.09
C ASP A 309 -21.81 7.42 -22.15
N LEU A 310 -21.10 7.40 -23.28
CA LEU A 310 -19.88 8.19 -23.48
C LEU A 310 -20.13 9.70 -23.31
N LEU A 311 -21.21 10.20 -23.91
CA LEU A 311 -21.57 11.61 -23.81
C LEU A 311 -22.01 11.99 -22.39
N SER A 312 -22.66 11.10 -21.64
CA SER A 312 -23.02 11.37 -20.25
C SER A 312 -21.82 11.36 -19.28
N LYS A 313 -20.82 10.51 -19.53
CA LYS A 313 -19.64 10.35 -18.66
C LYS A 313 -18.55 11.39 -18.88
N PHE A 314 -18.36 11.82 -20.13
CA PHE A 314 -17.18 12.61 -20.52
C PHE A 314 -17.51 14.01 -21.08
N THR A 315 -18.78 14.42 -21.10
CA THR A 315 -19.17 15.77 -21.58
C THR A 315 -20.16 16.43 -20.62
N THR A 316 -20.15 17.76 -20.57
CA THR A 316 -21.11 18.57 -19.81
C THR A 316 -21.90 19.48 -20.75
N LEU A 317 -23.13 19.79 -20.34
CA LEU A 317 -23.98 20.77 -21.03
C LEU A 317 -23.92 22.08 -20.25
N THR A 318 -23.52 23.17 -20.92
CA THR A 318 -23.59 24.51 -20.35
C THR A 318 -24.65 25.34 -21.06
N VAL A 319 -25.31 26.21 -20.30
CA VAL A 319 -26.34 27.11 -20.82
C VAL A 319 -25.67 28.45 -21.13
N GLN A 320 -25.61 28.81 -22.41
CA GLN A 320 -25.12 30.13 -22.80
C GLN A 320 -26.31 31.10 -22.95
N ALA A 321 -26.30 32.20 -22.21
CA ALA A 321 -27.19 33.34 -22.44
C ALA A 321 -26.78 34.03 -23.74
N GLY A 322 -27.63 33.99 -24.76
CA GLY A 322 -27.30 34.50 -26.09
C GLY A 322 -27.18 36.02 -26.13
N LYS A 323 -25.98 36.56 -26.39
CA LYS A 323 -25.84 37.90 -26.98
C LYS A 323 -26.19 37.80 -28.47
N SER A 324 -27.45 38.03 -28.85
CA SER A 324 -27.85 38.01 -30.27
C SER A 324 -27.48 39.32 -30.98
N ARG A 325 -26.84 39.18 -32.14
CA ARG A 325 -26.77 40.18 -33.21
C ARG A 325 -27.37 39.66 -34.53
N SER A 326 -28.35 38.75 -34.48
CA SER A 326 -29.04 38.25 -35.68
C SER A 326 -30.56 38.28 -35.52
N LYS A 327 -31.22 38.91 -36.49
CA LYS A 327 -32.65 39.30 -36.43
C LYS A 327 -33.67 38.16 -36.60
N ASN A 328 -33.29 36.92 -36.90
CA ASN A 328 -34.27 35.87 -37.24
C ASN A 328 -33.99 34.48 -36.63
N ARG A 329 -34.02 34.37 -35.29
CA ARG A 329 -34.54 33.19 -34.53
C ARG A 329 -34.34 33.40 -33.03
N ARG A 330 -35.45 33.55 -32.29
CA ARG A 330 -35.46 33.55 -30.83
C ARG A 330 -35.43 32.11 -30.32
N LEU A 331 -34.26 31.64 -29.87
CA LEU A 331 -34.14 30.55 -28.91
C LEU A 331 -33.36 31.14 -27.72
N PRO A 332 -33.99 31.31 -26.54
CA PRO A 332 -33.41 32.12 -25.44
C PRO A 332 -32.24 31.45 -24.72
N TYR A 333 -31.99 30.15 -24.95
CA TYR A 333 -30.92 29.39 -24.31
C TYR A 333 -30.37 28.35 -25.28
N LEU A 334 -29.05 28.38 -25.55
CA LEU A 334 -28.38 27.33 -26.31
C LEU A 334 -27.63 26.44 -25.32
N HIS A 335 -28.03 25.16 -25.24
CA HIS A 335 -27.30 24.15 -24.47
C HIS A 335 -26.11 23.69 -25.30
N LEU A 336 -24.91 24.11 -24.93
CA LEU A 336 -23.66 23.75 -25.60
C LEU A 336 -23.01 22.58 -24.89
N ARG A 337 -22.63 21.55 -25.65
CA ARG A 337 -21.87 20.41 -25.14
C ARG A 337 -20.38 20.72 -25.20
N LEU A 338 -19.67 20.52 -24.09
CA LEU A 338 -18.23 20.70 -23.99
C LEU A 338 -17.57 19.59 -23.17
N ILE A 339 -16.26 19.43 -23.37
CA ILE A 339 -15.39 18.55 -22.57
C ILE A 339 -14.46 19.47 -21.79
N THR A 340 -14.60 19.51 -20.47
CA THR A 340 -13.67 20.25 -19.60
C THR A 340 -12.31 19.57 -19.57
N PRO A 341 -11.22 20.28 -19.20
CA PRO A 341 -9.90 19.66 -19.06
C PRO A 341 -9.91 18.43 -18.16
N MET A 342 -10.62 18.47 -17.03
CA MET A 342 -10.76 17.33 -16.12
C MET A 342 -11.47 16.13 -16.77
N LEU A 343 -12.54 16.37 -17.53
CA LEU A 343 -13.26 15.30 -18.24
C LEU A 343 -12.44 14.72 -19.39
N ARG A 344 -11.57 15.54 -19.99
CA ARG A 344 -10.60 15.10 -20.99
C ARG A 344 -9.55 14.19 -20.36
N ASP A 345 -9.00 14.55 -19.21
CA ASP A 345 -8.03 13.73 -18.49
C ASP A 345 -8.68 12.42 -18.01
N LYS A 346 -9.91 12.49 -17.51
CA LYS A 346 -10.74 11.31 -17.19
C LYS A 346 -10.90 10.38 -18.39
N LEU A 347 -11.21 10.92 -19.58
CA LEU A 347 -11.31 10.15 -20.82
C LEU A 347 -9.98 9.45 -21.16
N ILE A 348 -8.84 10.15 -21.03
CA ILE A 348 -7.51 9.58 -21.27
C ILE A 348 -7.23 8.43 -20.30
N TYR A 349 -7.50 8.59 -19.00
CA TYR A 349 -7.29 7.52 -18.02
C TYR A 349 -8.09 6.26 -18.35
N HIS A 350 -9.37 6.41 -18.73
CA HIS A 350 -10.20 5.26 -19.10
C HIS A 350 -9.68 4.55 -20.36
N ILE A 351 -9.18 5.30 -21.35
CA ILE A 351 -8.57 4.71 -22.56
C ILE A 351 -7.30 3.94 -22.19
N LEU A 352 -6.39 4.53 -21.40
CA LEU A 352 -5.13 3.90 -21.02
C LEU A 352 -5.32 2.62 -20.20
N ILE A 353 -6.30 2.60 -19.30
CA ILE A 353 -6.63 1.42 -18.50
C ILE A 353 -7.16 0.30 -19.40
N LEU A 354 -8.03 0.59 -20.37
CA LEU A 354 -8.49 -0.41 -21.35
C LEU A 354 -7.34 -0.94 -22.22
N ILE A 355 -6.34 -0.10 -22.55
CA ILE A 355 -5.12 -0.55 -23.24
C ILE A 355 -4.34 -1.53 -22.36
N LEU A 356 -4.19 -1.23 -21.06
CA LEU A 356 -3.53 -2.15 -20.11
C LEU A 356 -4.25 -3.50 -20.05
N HIS A 357 -5.59 -3.52 -20.04
CA HIS A 357 -6.36 -4.77 -20.09
C HIS A 357 -6.08 -5.58 -21.37
N CYS A 358 -5.96 -4.93 -22.54
CA CYS A 358 -5.62 -5.59 -23.80
C CYS A 358 -4.18 -6.15 -23.85
N ASP A 359 -3.28 -5.67 -22.98
CA ASP A 359 -1.85 -5.97 -22.96
C ASP A 359 -1.43 -6.88 -21.80
N ASN A 360 -2.39 -7.48 -21.09
CA ASN A 360 -2.12 -8.17 -19.82
C ASN A 360 -1.31 -7.28 -18.84
N PHE A 361 -1.66 -6.00 -18.77
CA PHE A 361 -1.08 -4.99 -17.87
C PHE A 361 0.42 -4.71 -18.10
N SER A 362 0.90 -4.99 -19.30
CA SER A 362 2.27 -4.72 -19.74
C SER A 362 2.28 -4.06 -21.13
N THR A 363 2.30 -2.73 -21.17
CA THR A 363 2.13 -1.94 -22.41
C THR A 363 3.42 -1.25 -22.83
N VAL A 364 3.77 -1.39 -24.11
CA VAL A 364 4.87 -0.63 -24.72
C VAL A 364 4.42 0.81 -24.98
N ILE A 365 5.07 1.77 -24.32
CA ILE A 365 4.64 3.17 -24.33
C ILE A 365 5.07 3.88 -25.62
N ASP A 366 6.22 3.52 -26.19
CA ASP A 366 6.87 4.33 -27.21
C ASP A 366 6.07 4.51 -28.52
N LYS A 367 5.05 3.68 -28.75
CA LYS A 367 4.14 3.77 -29.91
C LYS A 367 2.91 4.67 -29.66
N LEU A 368 2.50 4.85 -28.40
CA LEU A 368 1.29 5.58 -28.02
C LEU A 368 1.35 7.12 -28.25
N PRO A 369 2.50 7.83 -28.09
CA PRO A 369 2.61 9.26 -28.32
C PRO A 369 2.12 9.74 -29.69
N ILE A 370 2.34 8.92 -30.73
CA ILE A 370 1.96 9.23 -32.12
C ILE A 370 0.44 9.31 -32.25
N ASP A 371 -0.27 8.33 -31.70
CA ASP A 371 -1.73 8.25 -31.81
C ASP A 371 -2.42 9.30 -30.93
N PHE A 372 -1.92 9.53 -29.70
CA PHE A 372 -2.49 10.53 -28.78
C PHE A 372 -2.13 11.98 -29.15
N LYS A 373 -1.13 12.20 -30.02
CA LYS A 373 -0.55 13.52 -30.34
C LYS A 373 -0.06 14.25 -29.09
N MET A 374 0.58 13.53 -28.17
CA MET A 374 1.10 14.04 -26.89
C MET A 374 2.56 13.64 -26.71
N SER A 375 3.34 14.38 -25.92
CA SER A 375 4.73 14.02 -25.65
C SER A 375 4.84 12.78 -24.76
N SER A 376 5.90 11.99 -24.96
CA SER A 376 6.17 10.79 -24.15
C SER A 376 6.29 11.10 -22.65
N VAL A 377 6.77 12.29 -22.30
CA VAL A 377 6.85 12.77 -20.90
C VAL A 377 5.45 12.93 -20.30
N THR A 378 4.53 13.53 -21.04
CA THR A 378 3.15 13.73 -20.56
C THR A 378 2.44 12.39 -20.42
N LEU A 379 2.63 11.47 -21.38
CA LEU A 379 2.04 10.15 -21.31
C LEU A 379 2.58 9.32 -20.13
N LYS A 380 3.88 9.44 -19.82
CA LYS A 380 4.46 8.83 -18.62
C LYS A 380 3.80 9.35 -17.35
N LYS A 381 3.50 10.66 -17.23
CA LYS A 381 2.76 11.21 -16.08
C LYS A 381 1.41 10.54 -15.88
N TYR A 382 0.65 10.30 -16.97
CA TYR A 382 -0.62 9.58 -16.90
C TYR A 382 -0.46 8.14 -16.41
N PHE A 383 0.54 7.40 -16.92
CA PHE A 383 0.82 6.04 -16.45
C PHE A 383 1.29 6.00 -14.99
N THR A 384 2.10 6.97 -14.55
CA THR A 384 2.50 7.11 -13.15
C THR A 384 1.30 7.42 -12.24
N PHE A 385 0.36 8.25 -12.70
CA PHE A 385 -0.87 8.55 -11.95
C PHE A 385 -1.79 7.33 -11.79
N ILE A 386 -1.83 6.44 -12.80
CA ILE A 386 -2.52 5.14 -12.74
C ILE A 386 -1.82 4.17 -11.76
N GLY A 387 -0.51 4.31 -11.55
CA GLY A 387 0.30 3.46 -10.67
C GLY A 387 1.28 2.52 -11.38
N CYS A 388 1.53 2.71 -12.68
CA CYS A 388 2.45 1.89 -13.44
C CYS A 388 3.93 2.26 -13.18
N THR A 389 4.79 1.25 -13.18
CA THR A 389 6.26 1.35 -13.18
C THR A 389 6.82 1.10 -14.58
N PHE A 390 8.03 1.60 -14.85
CA PHE A 390 8.64 1.55 -16.18
C PHE A 390 9.84 0.61 -16.22
N ALA A 391 9.92 -0.25 -17.23
CA ALA A 391 11.09 -1.08 -17.52
C ALA A 391 11.59 -0.79 -18.93
N VAL A 392 12.90 -0.67 -19.11
CA VAL A 392 13.53 -0.47 -20.42
C VAL A 392 14.10 -1.80 -20.90
N LYS A 393 13.64 -2.29 -22.05
CA LYS A 393 14.19 -3.48 -22.72
C LYS A 393 14.97 -3.05 -23.94
N GLU A 394 16.18 -3.60 -24.10
CA GLU A 394 16.95 -3.46 -25.33
C GLU A 394 16.51 -4.56 -26.30
N VAL A 395 15.93 -4.18 -27.45
CA VAL A 395 15.48 -5.15 -28.46
C VAL A 395 16.53 -5.21 -29.56
N LYS A 396 17.14 -6.38 -29.74
CA LYS A 396 17.93 -6.71 -30.93
C LYS A 396 16.96 -7.18 -32.02
N GLN A 397 16.79 -6.41 -33.09
CA GLN A 397 16.08 -6.93 -34.26
C GLN A 397 16.90 -8.05 -34.88
N THR A 398 16.26 -9.19 -35.09
CA THR A 398 16.73 -10.24 -36.00
C THR A 398 15.73 -10.25 -37.14
N GLU A 399 16.09 -9.69 -38.28
CA GLU A 399 15.56 -10.08 -39.59
C GLU A 399 16.39 -9.44 -40.71
N GLY A 400 16.87 -10.30 -41.63
CA GLY A 400 17.28 -9.94 -42.99
C GLY A 400 18.71 -9.43 -43.15
N GLU A 401 19.46 -10.05 -44.07
CA GLU A 401 20.78 -9.60 -44.50
C GLU A 401 20.75 -8.15 -45.01
N ASP A 402 21.86 -7.45 -44.74
CA ASP A 402 22.24 -6.08 -45.08
C ASP A 402 21.75 -4.89 -44.21
N GLN A 403 22.77 -4.34 -43.54
CA GLN A 403 23.00 -2.95 -43.09
C GLN A 403 22.49 -2.50 -41.69
N THR A 404 23.49 -2.25 -40.83
CA THR A 404 23.50 -1.43 -39.60
C THR A 404 22.50 -1.78 -38.48
N SER A 405 22.98 -2.53 -37.49
CA SER A 405 22.26 -2.81 -36.24
C SER A 405 22.18 -1.57 -35.34
N GLU A 406 21.15 -0.75 -35.50
CA GLU A 406 20.80 0.25 -34.49
C GLU A 406 20.10 -0.42 -33.30
N LYS A 407 20.67 -0.22 -32.10
CA LYS A 407 20.09 -0.69 -30.84
C LYS A 407 18.89 0.17 -30.47
N ARG A 408 17.66 -0.33 -30.65
CA ARG A 408 16.44 0.38 -30.23
C ARG A 408 16.06 -0.02 -28.79
N LYS A 409 15.92 0.98 -27.91
CA LYS A 409 15.43 0.81 -26.54
C LYS A 409 13.89 0.93 -26.55
N GLU A 410 13.19 -0.03 -25.95
CA GLU A 410 11.73 -0.01 -25.77
C GLU A 410 11.37 0.16 -24.28
N THR A 411 10.52 1.14 -23.96
CA THR A 411 9.99 1.37 -22.62
C THR A 411 8.64 0.70 -22.44
N THR A 412 8.55 -0.21 -21.48
CA THR A 412 7.33 -0.93 -21.10
C THR A 412 6.80 -0.41 -19.77
N ALA A 413 5.54 0.04 -19.73
CA ALA A 413 4.80 0.26 -18.48
C ALA A 413 4.24 -1.08 -18.00
N HIS A 414 4.52 -1.42 -16.75
CA HIS A 414 3.89 -2.54 -16.05
C HIS A 414 3.15 -2.00 -14.83
N LEU A 415 1.98 -2.56 -14.52
CA LEU A 415 1.29 -2.29 -13.26
C LEU A 415 1.79 -3.32 -12.22
N PRO A 416 2.70 -2.96 -11.30
CA PRO A 416 3.33 -3.94 -10.42
C PRO A 416 2.38 -4.40 -9.31
N LEU A 417 2.47 -5.69 -8.97
CA LEU A 417 1.98 -6.21 -7.71
C LEU A 417 3.01 -5.92 -6.61
N GLN A 418 2.51 -5.35 -5.50
CA GLN A 418 3.15 -5.16 -4.19
C GLN A 418 4.64 -4.75 -4.17
N ASN A 419 4.86 -3.43 -4.11
CA ASN A 419 6.16 -2.79 -3.87
C ASN A 419 6.61 -2.77 -2.38
N GLY A 420 5.93 -3.50 -1.48
CA GLY A 420 6.07 -3.29 -0.02
C GLY A 420 7.48 -3.51 0.55
N LEU A 421 8.32 -4.32 -0.09
CA LEU A 421 9.68 -4.62 0.38
C LEU A 421 10.79 -3.94 -0.45
N LYS A 422 10.46 -3.31 -1.59
CA LYS A 422 11.48 -2.73 -2.49
C LYS A 422 12.21 -1.55 -1.87
N ASP A 423 11.54 -0.81 -1.00
CA ASP A 423 12.16 0.30 -0.28
C ASP A 423 12.99 -0.18 0.92
N CYS A 424 12.93 -1.48 1.25
CA CYS A 424 13.62 -2.07 2.40
C CYS A 424 14.92 -2.81 2.02
N TYR A 425 15.09 -3.24 0.76
CA TYR A 425 16.22 -4.08 0.31
C TYR A 425 16.72 -3.68 -1.08
N LYS A 426 18.01 -3.90 -1.34
CA LYS A 426 18.65 -3.72 -2.66
C LYS A 426 18.05 -4.69 -3.69
N GLU A 427 17.90 -5.96 -3.32
CA GLU A 427 17.30 -6.98 -4.18
C GLU A 427 16.11 -7.63 -3.47
N VAL A 428 15.01 -7.79 -4.22
CA VAL A 428 13.78 -8.42 -3.72
C VAL A 428 13.23 -9.35 -4.79
N LYS A 429 13.05 -10.61 -4.41
CA LYS A 429 12.39 -11.63 -5.22
C LYS A 429 11.36 -12.35 -4.36
N VAL A 430 10.11 -12.34 -4.82
CA VAL A 430 9.01 -13.09 -4.19
C VAL A 430 8.42 -14.02 -5.24
N SER A 431 8.40 -15.31 -4.94
CA SER A 431 7.90 -16.34 -5.84
C SER A 431 7.15 -17.44 -5.10
N ILE A 432 6.34 -18.19 -5.85
CA ILE A 432 5.81 -19.47 -5.36
C ILE A 432 6.75 -20.55 -5.87
N THR A 433 7.35 -21.31 -4.96
CA THR A 433 8.28 -22.40 -5.27
C THR A 433 7.93 -23.65 -4.50
N ASN A 434 8.52 -24.79 -4.86
CA ASN A 434 8.36 -26.00 -4.07
C ASN A 434 9.20 -25.89 -2.79
N CYS A 435 8.60 -26.26 -1.66
CA CYS A 435 9.29 -26.29 -0.37
C CYS A 435 10.54 -27.17 -0.47
N PRO A 436 11.73 -26.66 -0.08
CA PRO A 436 12.89 -27.52 0.10
C PRO A 436 12.62 -28.53 1.23
N ASP A 437 13.39 -29.62 1.26
CA ASP A 437 13.27 -30.58 2.34
C ASP A 437 13.81 -29.98 3.65
N LEU A 438 12.89 -29.63 4.54
CA LEU A 438 13.22 -28.98 5.80
C LEU A 438 13.79 -29.94 6.86
N LYS A 439 13.81 -31.25 6.63
CA LYS A 439 14.52 -32.19 7.51
C LYS A 439 16.03 -32.13 7.34
N GLU A 440 16.47 -31.77 6.14
CA GLU A 440 17.87 -31.68 5.80
C GLU A 440 18.48 -30.38 6.33
N ALA A 441 19.81 -30.29 6.21
CA ALA A 441 20.51 -29.04 6.49
C ALA A 441 20.00 -27.91 5.56
N PRO A 442 19.87 -26.67 6.06
CA PRO A 442 20.33 -26.24 7.39
C PRO A 442 19.26 -26.42 8.49
N PHE A 443 17.98 -26.60 8.13
CA PHE A 443 16.82 -26.49 9.04
C PHE A 443 16.70 -27.59 10.09
N LYS A 444 16.96 -28.86 9.73
CA LYS A 444 16.88 -30.02 10.64
C LYS A 444 15.54 -30.12 11.38
N LEU A 445 14.42 -29.84 10.70
CA LEU A 445 13.07 -29.96 11.24
C LEU A 445 12.58 -31.42 11.29
N ASN A 446 11.46 -31.65 11.99
CA ASN A 446 10.90 -32.99 12.11
C ASN A 446 10.15 -33.47 10.84
N LEU A 447 9.63 -32.55 10.02
CA LEU A 447 8.95 -32.85 8.75
C LEU A 447 9.57 -32.06 7.59
N SER A 448 9.39 -32.57 6.38
CA SER A 448 10.09 -32.10 5.18
C SER A 448 9.44 -30.89 4.51
N GLY A 449 8.21 -30.52 4.88
CA GLY A 449 7.53 -29.38 4.28
C GLY A 449 6.66 -28.60 5.26
N LEU A 450 5.91 -27.63 4.72
CA LEU A 450 5.03 -26.71 5.45
C LEU A 450 3.60 -26.71 4.92
N THR A 451 3.28 -27.57 3.95
CA THR A 451 1.99 -27.54 3.26
C THR A 451 0.99 -28.54 3.85
N GLY A 452 -0.26 -28.46 3.37
CA GLY A 452 -1.40 -29.21 3.90
C GLY A 452 -2.36 -28.30 4.67
N GLN A 453 -2.99 -28.84 5.72
CA GLN A 453 -3.79 -28.04 6.63
C GLN A 453 -2.91 -27.19 7.54
N ASN A 454 -3.04 -25.86 7.42
CA ASN A 454 -2.26 -24.89 8.18
C ASN A 454 -3.15 -24.05 9.09
N VAL A 455 -2.83 -24.03 10.38
CA VAL A 455 -3.52 -23.26 11.43
C VAL A 455 -2.48 -22.51 12.25
N LEU A 456 -2.62 -21.19 12.35
CA LEU A 456 -1.79 -20.38 13.25
C LEU A 456 -2.42 -20.42 14.64
N CYS A 457 -1.63 -20.76 15.66
CA CYS A 457 -2.05 -20.89 17.05
C CYS A 457 -1.35 -19.81 17.87
N ASP A 458 -2.13 -18.87 18.40
CA ASP A 458 -1.69 -17.79 19.30
C ASP A 458 -2.14 -18.15 20.72
N VAL A 459 -1.20 -18.53 21.57
CA VAL A 459 -1.42 -19.04 22.92
C VAL A 459 -0.91 -18.05 23.94
N GLY A 460 -1.72 -17.74 24.95
CA GLY A 460 -1.31 -16.91 26.08
C GLY A 460 -1.20 -15.43 25.74
N SER A 461 -0.32 -14.67 26.37
CA SER A 461 -0.20 -13.23 26.11
C SER A 461 1.17 -12.71 26.56
N MET A 462 1.69 -11.69 25.88
CA MET A 462 2.85 -10.94 26.37
C MET A 462 2.58 -10.31 27.74
N LYS A 463 1.32 -9.99 28.02
CA LYS A 463 0.86 -9.46 29.31
C LYS A 463 0.88 -10.51 30.44
N TYR A 464 1.12 -11.78 30.14
CA TYR A 464 1.42 -12.80 31.16
C TYR A 464 2.90 -12.84 31.51
N LEU A 465 3.78 -12.31 30.64
CA LEU A 465 5.21 -12.18 30.93
C LEU A 465 5.54 -10.85 31.59
N LEU A 466 4.95 -9.75 31.10
CA LEU A 466 5.22 -8.39 31.55
C LEU A 466 3.96 -7.68 32.04
N PRO A 467 4.06 -6.74 33.00
CA PRO A 467 5.30 -6.32 33.67
C PRO A 467 5.77 -7.28 34.78
N VAL A 468 4.88 -8.12 35.31
CA VAL A 468 5.18 -9.19 36.28
C VAL A 468 4.77 -10.54 35.69
N PRO A 469 5.65 -11.54 35.67
CA PRO A 469 5.32 -12.86 35.13
C PRO A 469 4.24 -13.60 35.94
N ASP A 470 3.16 -14.01 35.27
CA ASP A 470 2.16 -14.91 35.83
C ASP A 470 2.63 -16.38 35.71
N LYS A 471 3.31 -16.85 36.76
CA LYS A 471 3.89 -18.20 36.82
C LYS A 471 2.84 -19.33 36.85
N SER A 472 1.54 -19.00 36.91
CA SER A 472 0.45 -19.98 36.80
C SER A 472 0.17 -20.40 35.35
N LYS A 473 0.59 -19.59 34.37
CA LYS A 473 0.33 -19.80 32.94
C LYS A 473 1.27 -20.84 32.33
N ARG A 474 0.81 -22.09 32.35
CA ARG A 474 1.53 -23.27 31.86
C ARG A 474 0.70 -23.97 30.79
N TYR A 475 1.34 -24.39 29.72
CA TYR A 475 0.68 -24.97 28.56
C TYR A 475 1.43 -26.21 28.08
N SER A 476 0.75 -27.03 27.29
CA SER A 476 1.30 -28.24 26.68
C SER A 476 1.04 -28.25 25.18
N PHE A 477 2.02 -28.70 24.40
CA PHE A 477 1.90 -28.87 22.96
C PHE A 477 0.79 -29.85 22.56
N ASP A 478 0.54 -30.88 23.38
CA ASP A 478 -0.55 -31.84 23.15
C ASP A 478 -1.90 -31.12 23.09
N LYS A 479 -2.14 -30.15 23.99
CA LYS A 479 -3.39 -29.39 24.01
C LYS A 479 -3.52 -28.45 22.82
N VAL A 480 -2.43 -27.86 22.35
CA VAL A 480 -2.42 -27.02 21.14
C VAL A 480 -2.73 -27.88 19.91
N ALA A 481 -2.11 -29.06 19.79
CA ALA A 481 -2.37 -30.00 18.70
C ALA A 481 -3.82 -30.52 18.70
N GLU A 482 -4.42 -30.73 19.88
CA GLU A 482 -5.84 -31.05 20.02
C GLU A 482 -6.73 -29.93 19.49
N LEU A 483 -6.50 -28.69 19.94
CA LEU A 483 -7.34 -27.54 19.61
C LEU A 483 -7.16 -27.06 18.17
N SER A 484 -5.98 -27.25 17.56
CA SER A 484 -5.72 -26.88 16.17
C SER A 484 -6.53 -27.70 15.17
N LYS A 485 -7.07 -28.86 15.59
CA LYS A 485 -7.81 -29.81 14.75
C LYS A 485 -7.02 -30.34 13.56
N VAL A 486 -5.71 -30.20 13.57
CA VAL A 486 -4.82 -30.87 12.61
C VAL A 486 -4.62 -32.29 13.13
N VAL A 487 -4.89 -33.31 12.31
CA VAL A 487 -4.88 -34.72 12.77
C VAL A 487 -3.47 -35.22 13.04
N GLN A 488 -2.53 -34.85 12.17
CA GLN A 488 -1.13 -35.24 12.25
C GLN A 488 -0.27 -34.16 11.58
N GLY A 489 0.93 -33.94 12.09
CA GLY A 489 1.79 -32.89 11.55
C GLY A 489 2.86 -32.42 12.51
N GLN A 490 3.17 -31.13 12.46
CA GLN A 490 4.12 -30.47 13.31
C GLN A 490 3.65 -29.10 13.81
N LEU A 491 4.15 -28.71 14.98
CA LEU A 491 4.09 -27.35 15.53
C LEU A 491 5.48 -26.70 15.38
N LEU A 492 5.52 -25.53 14.74
CA LEU A 492 6.72 -24.73 14.53
C LEU A 492 6.48 -23.31 15.03
N GLY A 493 7.43 -22.69 15.72
CA GLY A 493 7.31 -21.27 16.06
C GLY A 493 8.08 -20.82 17.29
N ALA A 494 7.61 -19.75 17.90
CA ALA A 494 8.32 -19.00 18.93
C ALA A 494 7.47 -18.85 20.21
N GLY A 495 8.11 -18.84 21.37
CA GLY A 495 7.43 -18.59 22.64
C GLY A 495 8.35 -18.69 23.84
N ALA A 496 7.79 -18.59 25.05
CA ALA A 496 8.55 -18.81 26.27
C ALA A 496 8.53 -20.30 26.63
N GLY A 497 9.69 -20.88 26.91
CA GLY A 497 9.82 -22.28 27.28
C GLY A 497 9.39 -22.54 28.73
N PRO A 498 9.41 -23.82 29.16
CA PRO A 498 8.86 -24.24 30.45
C PRO A 498 9.82 -23.90 31.60
N PHE A 499 9.70 -22.68 32.14
CA PHE A 499 10.54 -22.24 33.26
C PHE A 499 10.44 -23.14 34.50
N PHE A 500 9.32 -23.83 34.67
CA PHE A 500 9.07 -24.75 35.78
C PHE A 500 9.75 -26.11 35.62
N THR A 501 10.18 -26.47 34.41
CA THR A 501 10.90 -27.72 34.14
C THR A 501 12.41 -27.51 34.25
N HIS A 502 12.92 -26.41 33.69
CA HIS A 502 14.34 -26.09 33.69
C HIS A 502 14.78 -25.25 34.90
N ASN A 503 13.83 -24.79 35.71
CA ASN A 503 14.02 -23.83 36.80
C ASN A 503 14.72 -22.52 36.34
N LYS A 504 14.53 -22.15 35.06
CA LYS A 504 15.17 -21.00 34.39
C LYS A 504 14.24 -20.45 33.32
N SER A 505 14.27 -19.14 33.10
CA SER A 505 13.60 -18.56 31.94
C SER A 505 14.31 -19.01 30.67
N CYS A 506 13.53 -19.31 29.62
CA CYS A 506 14.09 -19.80 28.37
C CYS A 506 13.26 -19.35 27.16
N GLU A 507 13.96 -19.00 26.07
CA GLU A 507 13.35 -18.69 24.79
C GLU A 507 13.19 -19.96 23.96
N MET A 508 11.98 -20.25 23.49
CA MET A 508 11.64 -21.52 22.86
C MET A 508 11.55 -21.39 21.34
N ALA A 509 12.39 -22.12 20.61
CA ALA A 509 12.23 -22.37 19.18
C ALA A 509 11.57 -23.75 19.00
N ALA A 510 10.25 -23.76 18.81
CA ALA A 510 9.43 -24.95 18.79
C ALA A 510 9.62 -25.77 17.51
N ASN A 511 9.82 -27.07 17.67
CA ASN A 511 9.87 -28.05 16.59
C ASN A 511 9.32 -29.39 17.11
N VAL A 512 8.01 -29.57 17.01
CA VAL A 512 7.29 -30.68 17.65
C VAL A 512 6.49 -31.44 16.60
N LYS A 513 6.63 -32.76 16.54
CA LYS A 513 5.84 -33.65 15.69
C LYS A 513 4.75 -34.31 16.51
N PHE A 514 3.52 -34.35 15.99
CA PHE A 514 2.37 -34.94 16.66
C PHE A 514 1.51 -35.80 15.73
N SER A 515 0.72 -36.70 16.30
CA SER A 515 -0.33 -37.47 15.62
C SER A 515 -1.46 -37.80 16.60
N GLY A 516 -2.71 -37.71 16.15
CA GLY A 516 -3.87 -37.96 17.00
C GLY A 516 -3.88 -37.09 18.26
N SER A 517 -3.45 -35.82 18.11
CA SER A 517 -3.32 -34.83 19.19
C SER A 517 -2.26 -35.13 20.26
N LYS A 518 -1.44 -36.16 20.07
CA LYS A 518 -0.31 -36.47 20.97
C LYS A 518 1.02 -36.17 20.33
N VAL A 519 1.93 -35.60 21.10
CA VAL A 519 3.32 -35.39 20.66
C VAL A 519 4.03 -36.74 20.53
N ILE A 520 4.63 -36.97 19.37
CA ILE A 520 5.44 -38.16 19.07
C ILE A 520 6.92 -37.86 19.25
N SER A 521 7.36 -36.67 18.83
CA SER A 521 8.76 -36.26 18.88
C SER A 521 8.86 -34.78 19.18
N ASN A 522 9.74 -34.40 20.09
CA ASN A 522 9.99 -33.01 20.45
C ASN A 522 11.47 -32.69 20.26
N SER A 523 11.76 -31.85 19.25
CA SER A 523 13.10 -31.39 18.89
C SER A 523 13.26 -29.90 19.19
N THR A 524 12.41 -29.36 20.07
CA THR A 524 12.40 -27.97 20.49
C THR A 524 13.70 -27.59 21.20
N LEU A 525 14.19 -26.40 20.90
CA LEU A 525 15.39 -25.81 21.50
C LEU A 525 14.97 -24.69 22.45
N HIS A 526 15.57 -24.68 23.64
CA HIS A 526 15.39 -23.64 24.66
C HIS A 526 16.69 -22.85 24.80
N GLY A 527 16.70 -21.61 24.34
CA GLY A 527 17.78 -20.66 24.59
C GLY A 527 17.74 -20.17 26.02
N VAL A 528 18.85 -20.30 26.75
CA VAL A 528 18.98 -19.85 28.14
C VAL A 528 20.26 -19.05 28.33
N TYR A 529 20.29 -18.32 29.45
CA TYR A 529 21.47 -17.58 29.86
C TYR A 529 21.97 -18.07 31.22
N ASN A 530 23.22 -18.54 31.24
CA ASN A 530 23.96 -18.79 32.48
C ASN A 530 25.02 -17.71 32.64
N GLU A 531 26.30 -18.06 32.50
CA GLU A 531 27.40 -17.11 32.30
C GLU A 531 27.52 -16.71 30.82
N THR A 532 27.18 -17.64 29.94
CA THR A 532 27.14 -17.50 28.49
C THR A 532 25.78 -17.98 27.96
N PRO A 533 25.37 -17.54 26.75
CA PRO A 533 24.20 -18.09 26.09
C PRO A 533 24.44 -19.56 25.72
N GLU A 534 23.47 -20.41 25.99
CA GLU A 534 23.50 -21.85 25.70
C GLU A 534 22.11 -22.34 25.28
N VAL A 535 22.05 -23.60 24.81
CA VAL A 535 20.80 -24.27 24.44
C VAL A 535 20.57 -25.49 25.31
N ILE A 536 19.37 -25.59 25.87
CA ILE A 536 18.85 -26.79 26.52
C ILE A 536 17.83 -27.44 25.56
N ARG A 537 17.93 -28.75 25.34
CA ARG A 537 16.93 -29.50 24.57
C ARG A 537 15.67 -29.73 25.40
N ALA A 538 14.50 -29.71 24.77
CA ALA A 538 13.26 -30.01 25.47
C ALA A 538 13.28 -31.42 26.08
N THR A 539 12.90 -31.51 27.35
CA THR A 539 12.80 -32.76 28.12
C THR A 539 11.35 -33.19 28.36
N ASP A 540 10.40 -32.29 28.10
CA ASP A 540 8.97 -32.52 28.17
C ASP A 540 8.25 -31.82 27.00
N ASN A 541 6.92 -31.87 26.99
CA ASN A 541 6.09 -31.27 25.94
C ASN A 541 5.41 -29.97 26.39
N ASN A 542 6.05 -29.25 27.32
CA ASN A 542 5.45 -28.08 27.94
C ASN A 542 6.10 -26.77 27.49
N PHE A 543 5.35 -25.69 27.63
CA PHE A 543 5.82 -24.32 27.48
C PHE A 543 5.03 -23.41 28.43
N ALA A 544 5.35 -22.12 28.49
CA ALA A 544 4.74 -21.23 29.46
C ALA A 544 4.46 -19.84 28.88
N LEU A 545 3.59 -19.08 29.56
CA LEU A 545 3.29 -17.67 29.32
C LEU A 545 2.65 -17.35 27.95
N LEU A 546 3.35 -17.63 26.86
CA LEU A 546 2.92 -17.36 25.49
C LEU A 546 3.63 -18.26 24.48
N ALA A 547 2.96 -18.56 23.37
CA ALA A 547 3.56 -19.16 22.18
C ALA A 547 2.77 -18.82 20.91
N HIS A 548 3.49 -18.67 19.80
CA HIS A 548 2.95 -18.35 18.49
C HIS A 548 3.46 -19.40 17.51
N LEU A 549 2.56 -20.31 17.15
CA LEU A 549 2.90 -21.58 16.53
C LEU A 549 2.14 -21.75 15.21
N LEU A 550 2.82 -22.23 14.18
CA LEU A 550 2.19 -22.81 13.00
C LEU A 550 1.95 -24.31 13.26
N SER A 551 0.68 -24.71 13.31
CA SER A 551 0.26 -26.10 13.22
C SER A 551 0.03 -26.47 11.76
N THR A 552 0.85 -27.37 11.23
CA THR A 552 0.84 -27.78 9.82
C THR A 552 0.93 -29.28 9.68
N GLU A 553 0.29 -29.88 8.66
CA GLU A 553 0.53 -31.29 8.29
C GLU A 553 1.98 -31.54 7.84
N GLY A 554 2.70 -30.48 7.44
CA GLY A 554 4.12 -30.55 7.10
C GLY A 554 4.43 -31.34 5.84
N LEU A 555 3.50 -31.34 4.87
CA LEU A 555 3.64 -32.04 3.60
C LEU A 555 4.53 -31.24 2.63
N PRO A 556 5.25 -31.91 1.72
CA PRO A 556 5.90 -31.25 0.58
C PRO A 556 4.86 -30.58 -0.32
N GLY A 557 5.18 -29.41 -0.86
CA GLY A 557 4.28 -28.68 -1.75
C GLY A 557 4.75 -27.26 -2.01
N SER A 558 3.91 -26.46 -2.65
CA SER A 558 4.24 -25.07 -2.97
C SER A 558 4.14 -24.14 -1.77
N VAL A 559 5.16 -23.31 -1.58
CA VAL A 559 5.30 -22.31 -0.52
C VAL A 559 5.61 -20.94 -1.10
N ILE A 560 5.42 -19.89 -0.31
CA ILE A 560 5.85 -18.54 -0.65
C ILE A 560 7.33 -18.42 -0.29
N GLU A 561 8.16 -18.22 -1.30
CA GLU A 561 9.57 -17.92 -1.17
C GLU A 561 9.77 -16.39 -1.20
N VAL A 562 10.43 -15.85 -0.19
CA VAL A 562 10.88 -14.46 -0.16
C VAL A 562 12.39 -14.44 -0.03
N ASP A 563 13.06 -14.03 -1.09
CA ASP A 563 14.51 -13.94 -1.22
C ASP A 563 14.88 -12.45 -1.32
N VAL A 564 15.51 -11.92 -0.28
CA VAL A 564 15.83 -10.49 -0.15
C VAL A 564 17.26 -10.29 0.35
N SER A 565 17.99 -9.37 -0.26
CA SER A 565 19.39 -9.10 0.07
C SER A 565 19.70 -7.60 0.15
N GLY A 566 20.67 -7.26 1.02
CA GLY A 566 21.17 -5.90 1.20
C GLY A 566 20.11 -4.97 1.79
N ARG A 567 19.87 -5.06 3.09
CA ARG A 567 18.90 -4.24 3.82
C ARG A 567 19.27 -2.75 3.73
N LEU A 568 18.29 -1.93 3.36
CA LEU A 568 18.41 -0.46 3.21
C LEU A 568 17.74 0.31 4.36
N LYS A 569 16.68 -0.25 4.94
CA LYS A 569 15.88 0.39 6.01
C LYS A 569 16.33 -0.10 7.38
N GLU A 570 16.37 0.78 8.38
CA GLU A 570 16.56 0.39 9.78
C GLU A 570 15.37 -0.39 10.32
N GLY A 571 15.65 -1.44 11.10
CA GLY A 571 14.64 -2.32 11.67
C GLY A 571 14.89 -3.79 11.34
N SER A 572 13.88 -4.61 11.61
CA SER A 572 13.95 -6.06 11.48
C SER A 572 13.16 -6.57 10.28
N THR A 573 13.70 -7.59 9.60
CA THR A 573 13.11 -8.14 8.37
C THR A 573 11.66 -8.62 8.55
N TYR A 574 11.34 -9.29 9.66
CA TYR A 574 9.98 -9.74 9.90
C TYR A 574 9.00 -8.59 10.17
N VAL A 575 9.48 -7.43 10.67
CA VAL A 575 8.67 -6.22 10.80
C VAL A 575 8.35 -5.67 9.42
N PHE A 576 9.31 -5.64 8.50
CA PHE A 576 9.07 -5.19 7.13
C PHE A 576 8.07 -6.09 6.41
N LEU A 577 8.17 -7.41 6.61
CA LEU A 577 7.18 -8.37 6.12
C LEU A 577 5.80 -8.10 6.70
N ARG A 578 5.68 -7.91 8.02
CA ARG A 578 4.41 -7.55 8.66
C ARG A 578 3.86 -6.22 8.15
N GLU A 579 4.69 -5.19 7.99
CA GLU A 579 4.28 -3.89 7.45
C GLU A 579 3.75 -4.01 6.02
N ALA A 580 4.44 -4.78 5.17
CA ALA A 580 3.98 -5.08 3.83
C ALA A 580 2.63 -5.82 3.84
N LEU A 581 2.45 -6.80 4.73
CA LEU A 581 1.18 -7.51 4.91
C LEU A 581 0.08 -6.59 5.44
N LYS A 582 0.36 -5.73 6.43
CA LYS A 582 -0.59 -4.77 6.98
C LYS A 582 -1.02 -3.76 5.92
N ALA A 583 -0.07 -3.18 5.18
CA ALA A 583 -0.38 -2.24 4.11
C ALA A 583 -1.28 -2.87 3.03
N ALA A 584 -1.05 -4.15 2.73
CA ALA A 584 -1.85 -4.89 1.76
C ALA A 584 -3.24 -5.33 2.26
N PHE A 585 -3.36 -5.72 3.54
CA PHE A 585 -4.53 -6.47 4.03
C PHE A 585 -5.28 -5.83 5.19
N SER A 586 -4.81 -4.71 5.74
CA SER A 586 -5.45 -4.05 6.91
C SER A 586 -6.89 -3.61 6.68
N LYS A 587 -7.30 -3.39 5.41
CA LYS A 587 -8.68 -3.01 5.06
C LYS A 587 -9.62 -4.22 4.97
N LEU A 588 -9.10 -5.45 4.99
CA LEU A 588 -9.90 -6.66 4.95
C LEU A 588 -10.45 -6.98 6.34
N PRO A 589 -11.68 -7.54 6.41
CA PRO A 589 -12.28 -7.91 7.70
C PRO A 589 -11.49 -9.01 8.42
N ASN A 590 -10.87 -9.92 7.67
CA ASN A 590 -10.08 -11.02 8.21
C ASN A 590 -8.58 -10.74 8.07
N PRO A 591 -7.76 -11.08 9.08
CA PRO A 591 -6.32 -10.93 8.99
C PRO A 591 -5.72 -12.02 8.09
N VAL A 592 -4.59 -11.70 7.47
CA VAL A 592 -3.76 -12.66 6.77
C VAL A 592 -2.66 -13.13 7.71
N ALA A 593 -2.67 -14.43 7.99
CA ALA A 593 -1.71 -15.10 8.84
C ALA A 593 -0.75 -15.94 7.99
N LEU A 594 0.55 -15.76 8.19
CA LEU A 594 1.61 -16.58 7.64
C LEU A 594 2.40 -17.25 8.76
N GLY A 595 2.93 -18.43 8.47
CA GLY A 595 3.92 -19.08 9.32
C GLY A 595 4.95 -19.79 8.47
N GLY A 596 6.10 -20.09 9.05
CA GLY A 596 7.12 -20.85 8.35
C GLY A 596 8.51 -20.63 8.92
N VAL A 597 9.49 -20.70 8.03
CA VAL A 597 10.90 -20.66 8.40
C VAL A 597 11.67 -19.65 7.55
N PHE A 598 12.84 -19.26 8.04
CA PHE A 598 13.79 -18.50 7.24
C PHE A 598 15.23 -18.89 7.56
N VAL A 599 16.13 -18.60 6.62
CA VAL A 599 17.57 -18.62 6.84
C VAL A 599 18.14 -17.24 6.56
N LEU A 600 18.99 -16.76 7.45
CA LEU A 600 19.83 -15.58 7.27
C LEU A 600 21.26 -16.05 6.99
N ASN A 601 21.76 -15.67 5.83
CA ASN A 601 23.12 -15.88 5.37
C ASN A 601 23.88 -14.55 5.31
N ASP A 602 25.21 -14.64 5.25
CA ASP A 602 26.13 -13.53 4.95
C ASP A 602 26.10 -12.33 5.91
N SER A 603 25.34 -12.43 7.01
CA SER A 603 25.31 -11.43 8.06
C SER A 603 25.09 -12.05 9.43
N LYS A 604 25.79 -11.50 10.41
CA LYS A 604 25.53 -11.75 11.83
C LYS A 604 24.22 -11.09 12.26
N ALA A 605 23.64 -11.59 13.34
CA ALA A 605 22.47 -10.96 13.93
C ALA A 605 22.51 -10.95 15.45
N ARG A 606 21.85 -9.94 16.00
CA ARG A 606 21.71 -9.75 17.44
C ARG A 606 20.46 -10.45 17.95
N PHE A 607 20.63 -11.18 19.04
CA PHE A 607 19.59 -11.97 19.71
C PHE A 607 19.48 -11.57 21.16
N HIS A 608 18.39 -11.98 21.79
CA HIS A 608 18.31 -11.99 23.24
C HIS A 608 17.76 -13.28 23.82
N VAL A 609 18.08 -13.49 25.10
CA VAL A 609 17.49 -14.48 25.99
C VAL A 609 17.10 -13.81 27.30
N LEU A 610 16.07 -14.34 27.94
CA LEU A 610 15.58 -13.83 29.23
C LEU A 610 16.40 -14.39 30.41
N CYS A 611 16.71 -13.53 31.36
CA CYS A 611 17.42 -13.85 32.59
C CYS A 611 16.49 -13.88 33.80
N GLY A 612 16.14 -15.09 34.23
CA GLY A 612 15.25 -15.29 35.37
C GLY A 612 13.84 -14.76 35.10
N LEU A 613 12.89 -15.06 36.00
CA LEU A 613 11.58 -14.42 35.99
C LEU A 613 11.49 -13.52 37.22
N PRO A 614 11.53 -12.19 37.05
CA PRO A 614 11.58 -11.27 38.18
C PRO A 614 10.28 -11.33 38.98
N ASP A 615 10.39 -11.18 40.30
CA ASP A 615 9.21 -11.08 41.19
C ASP A 615 8.67 -9.65 41.23
N ASP A 616 9.53 -8.67 40.93
CA ASP A 616 9.17 -7.25 40.82
C ASP A 616 8.81 -6.86 39.38
N PRO A 617 7.98 -5.83 39.18
CA PRO A 617 7.66 -5.30 37.86
C PRO A 617 8.91 -4.89 37.07
N VAL A 618 9.01 -5.33 35.83
CA VAL A 618 10.01 -4.85 34.86
C VAL A 618 9.51 -3.55 34.23
N ASP A 619 9.73 -2.45 34.92
CA ASP A 619 9.17 -1.12 34.61
C ASP A 619 10.23 -0.02 34.43
N THR A 620 11.51 -0.33 34.65
CA THR A 620 12.63 0.61 34.41
C THR A 620 13.62 0.06 33.38
N PRO A 621 14.35 0.93 32.65
CA PRO A 621 15.39 0.51 31.72
C PRO A 621 16.44 -0.40 32.34
N GLU A 622 16.83 -0.16 33.59
CA GLU A 622 17.81 -0.98 34.31
C GLU A 622 17.28 -2.39 34.56
N LYS A 623 16.00 -2.51 34.93
CA LYS A 623 15.34 -3.81 35.12
C LYS A 623 15.18 -4.54 33.80
N VAL A 624 14.85 -3.84 32.71
CA VAL A 624 14.80 -4.43 31.35
C VAL A 624 16.18 -4.95 30.94
N ALA A 625 17.24 -4.17 31.15
CA ALA A 625 18.62 -4.57 30.83
C ALA A 625 19.13 -5.73 31.71
N ALA A 626 18.65 -5.84 32.94
CA ALA A 626 18.92 -7.00 33.80
C ALA A 626 18.16 -8.24 33.30
N PHE A 627 16.92 -8.05 32.85
CA PHE A 627 16.01 -9.11 32.41
C PHE A 627 16.36 -9.67 31.02
N VAL A 628 16.91 -8.86 30.12
CA VAL A 628 17.18 -9.24 28.72
C VAL A 628 18.68 -9.23 28.43
N LYS A 629 19.26 -10.40 28.15
CA LYS A 629 20.68 -10.53 27.77
C LYS A 629 20.82 -10.69 26.28
N HIS A 630 21.62 -9.80 25.70
CA HIS A 630 21.88 -9.78 24.28
C HIS A 630 23.17 -10.54 23.95
N PHE A 631 23.18 -11.18 22.80
CA PHE A 631 24.34 -11.85 22.24
C PHE A 631 24.24 -11.88 20.71
N GLU A 632 25.29 -12.33 20.03
CA GLU A 632 25.37 -12.35 18.58
C GLU A 632 25.59 -13.78 18.08
N MET A 633 24.97 -14.14 16.95
CA MET A 633 25.20 -15.41 16.27
C MET A 633 25.81 -15.17 14.89
N GLU A 634 26.66 -16.10 14.47
CA GLU A 634 27.21 -16.15 13.11
C GLU A 634 26.24 -16.87 12.16
N PRO A 635 26.17 -16.48 10.88
CA PRO A 635 25.41 -17.21 9.86
C PRO A 635 26.00 -18.61 9.60
N PRO A 636 25.19 -19.59 9.14
CA PRO A 636 23.76 -19.48 8.83
C PRO A 636 22.90 -19.51 10.10
N ILE A 637 21.95 -18.58 10.18
CA ILE A 637 20.99 -18.46 11.28
C ILE A 637 19.62 -18.88 10.78
N LEU A 638 18.93 -19.70 11.56
CA LEU A 638 17.65 -20.30 11.19
C LEU A 638 16.55 -19.77 12.08
N GLY A 639 15.44 -19.35 11.49
CA GLY A 639 14.27 -18.86 12.21
C GLY A 639 13.03 -19.70 11.99
N VAL A 640 12.23 -19.83 13.04
CA VAL A 640 10.89 -20.42 13.03
C VAL A 640 9.93 -19.42 13.65
N GLY A 641 8.77 -19.19 13.02
CA GLY A 641 7.85 -18.19 13.54
C GLY A 641 6.64 -17.91 12.67
N THR A 642 5.98 -16.81 13.03
CA THR A 642 4.67 -16.43 12.49
C THR A 642 4.53 -14.93 12.28
N LEU A 643 3.64 -14.56 11.35
CA LEU A 643 3.30 -13.21 10.96
C LEU A 643 1.79 -13.08 10.80
N VAL A 644 1.20 -11.99 11.27
CA VAL A 644 -0.21 -11.65 11.13
C VAL A 644 -0.31 -10.20 10.68
N SER A 645 -1.11 -9.92 9.65
CA SER A 645 -1.21 -8.59 9.05
C SER A 645 -1.75 -7.51 10.01
N HIS A 646 -2.77 -7.85 10.79
CA HIS A 646 -3.45 -6.95 11.73
C HIS A 646 -4.29 -7.76 12.74
N ASP A 647 -4.71 -7.11 13.82
CA ASP A 647 -5.68 -7.65 14.78
C ASP A 647 -7.03 -6.93 14.63
N PRO A 648 -7.91 -7.38 13.72
CA PRO A 648 -9.19 -6.71 13.50
C PRO A 648 -10.18 -6.91 14.65
N TYR A 649 -9.96 -7.90 15.52
CA TYR A 649 -10.88 -8.25 16.60
C TYR A 649 -10.43 -7.74 17.96
N ASN A 650 -9.25 -7.12 18.05
CA ASN A 650 -8.64 -6.63 19.28
C ASN A 650 -8.55 -7.72 20.36
N VAL A 651 -8.17 -8.93 19.96
CA VAL A 651 -8.08 -10.12 20.81
C VAL A 651 -6.66 -10.40 21.30
N ASP A 652 -5.83 -9.34 21.36
CA ASP A 652 -4.44 -9.38 21.79
C ASP A 652 -3.63 -10.38 20.95
N LEU A 653 -3.74 -10.25 19.62
CA LEU A 653 -2.92 -11.05 18.69
C LEU A 653 -1.49 -10.52 18.63
N LYS A 654 -0.52 -11.43 18.69
CA LYS A 654 0.86 -11.08 18.36
C LYS A 654 1.02 -11.07 16.84
N LEU A 655 1.45 -9.93 16.31
CA LEU A 655 1.50 -9.73 14.86
C LEU A 655 2.78 -10.28 14.22
N GLU A 656 3.86 -10.44 14.97
CA GLU A 656 5.10 -11.03 14.51
C GLU A 656 5.84 -11.69 15.68
N HIS A 657 6.34 -12.91 15.47
CA HIS A 657 7.18 -13.57 16.46
C HIS A 657 8.04 -14.66 15.82
N PHE A 658 9.37 -14.48 15.86
CA PHE A 658 10.35 -15.46 15.41
C PHE A 658 11.41 -15.69 16.47
N HIS A 659 11.68 -16.95 16.74
CA HIS A 659 12.86 -17.38 17.47
C HIS A 659 13.81 -18.09 16.51
N CYS A 660 15.09 -17.97 16.81
CA CYS A 660 16.14 -18.44 15.94
C CYS A 660 17.13 -19.33 16.68
N TYR A 661 17.87 -20.11 15.90
CA TYR A 661 18.97 -20.95 16.35
C TYR A 661 20.05 -21.01 15.28
N ASN A 662 21.28 -21.31 15.71
CA ASN A 662 22.39 -21.57 14.78
C ASN A 662 22.36 -23.01 14.26
N GLU A 663 23.02 -23.29 13.13
CA GLU A 663 23.02 -24.62 12.52
C GLU A 663 23.58 -25.74 13.42
N ALA A 664 24.52 -25.40 14.30
CA ALA A 664 25.07 -26.30 15.31
C ALA A 664 24.10 -26.60 16.47
N GLN A 665 23.00 -25.85 16.59
CA GLN A 665 22.01 -25.93 17.68
C GLN A 665 22.62 -25.73 19.07
N THR A 666 23.66 -24.89 19.16
CA THR A 666 24.34 -24.53 20.41
C THR A 666 23.88 -23.18 20.95
N LEU A 667 23.29 -22.34 20.10
CA LEU A 667 22.74 -21.03 20.44
C LEU A 667 21.31 -20.92 19.91
N ALA A 668 20.41 -20.40 20.73
CA ALA A 668 19.03 -20.07 20.35
C ALA A 668 18.53 -18.86 21.14
N GLY A 669 17.58 -18.11 20.59
CA GLY A 669 17.01 -16.95 21.25
C GLY A 669 16.01 -16.18 20.39
N HIS A 670 15.53 -15.07 20.93
CA HIS A 670 14.65 -14.16 20.22
C HIS A 670 15.45 -13.29 19.24
N PHE A 671 15.03 -13.28 17.97
CA PHE A 671 15.70 -12.50 16.93
C PHE A 671 15.40 -11.02 17.07
N TYR A 672 16.42 -10.17 16.99
CA TYR A 672 16.25 -8.71 17.00
C TYR A 672 16.42 -8.11 15.60
N TRP A 673 17.66 -7.99 15.12
CA TRP A 673 18.00 -7.54 13.76
C TRP A 673 19.40 -8.02 13.34
N ASP A 674 19.66 -8.03 12.03
CA ASP A 674 21.01 -8.22 11.49
C ASP A 674 21.93 -7.03 11.83
N THR A 675 23.21 -7.32 12.07
CA THR A 675 24.23 -6.32 12.41
C THR A 675 25.04 -5.87 11.19
N GLU A 676 24.92 -6.56 10.05
CA GLU A 676 25.62 -6.23 8.80
C GLU A 676 24.60 -6.07 7.65
N PRO A 677 23.78 -5.00 7.66
CA PRO A 677 22.64 -4.82 6.75
C PRO A 677 22.97 -4.96 5.27
N GLU A 678 24.13 -4.45 4.86
CA GLU A 678 24.52 -4.45 3.45
C GLU A 678 24.77 -5.85 2.89
N ASN A 679 25.17 -6.80 3.76
CA ASN A 679 25.49 -8.18 3.40
C ASN A 679 24.33 -9.13 3.72
N ALA A 680 23.38 -8.71 4.56
CA ALA A 680 22.30 -9.58 5.02
C ALA A 680 21.48 -10.17 3.86
N HIS A 681 21.45 -11.50 3.78
CA HIS A 681 20.70 -12.25 2.78
C HIS A 681 19.70 -13.16 3.48
N TYR A 682 18.41 -12.85 3.31
CA TYR A 682 17.32 -13.63 3.90
C TYR A 682 16.58 -14.46 2.85
N HIS A 683 16.35 -15.73 3.17
CA HIS A 683 15.45 -16.61 2.43
C HIS A 683 14.34 -17.10 3.35
N PHE A 684 13.10 -16.71 3.09
CA PHE A 684 11.92 -17.18 3.83
C PHE A 684 11.16 -18.22 3.01
N TYR A 685 10.67 -19.25 3.69
CA TYR A 685 9.68 -20.19 3.18
C TYR A 685 8.44 -20.11 4.07
N LEU A 686 7.38 -19.49 3.54
CA LEU A 686 6.16 -19.17 4.29
C LEU A 686 4.94 -19.84 3.67
N VAL A 687 3.98 -20.16 4.52
CA VAL A 687 2.67 -20.67 4.13
C VAL A 687 1.56 -19.84 4.75
N VAL A 688 0.44 -19.73 4.01
CA VAL A 688 -0.76 -19.08 4.51
C VAL A 688 -1.51 -20.02 5.44
N ALA A 689 -1.84 -19.55 6.64
CA ALA A 689 -2.73 -20.25 7.56
C ALA A 689 -4.20 -20.01 7.14
N LYS A 690 -4.98 -21.09 7.03
CA LYS A 690 -6.41 -21.00 6.70
C LYS A 690 -7.26 -20.60 7.91
N ASN A 691 -6.80 -20.96 9.10
CA ASN A 691 -7.46 -20.66 10.36
C ASN A 691 -6.47 -20.03 11.34
N LEU A 692 -6.99 -19.18 12.20
CA LEU A 692 -6.28 -18.64 13.36
C LEU A 692 -6.99 -19.15 14.61
N LEU A 693 -6.22 -19.70 15.54
CA LEU A 693 -6.68 -20.24 16.81
C LEU A 693 -6.09 -19.42 17.94
N ARG A 694 -6.95 -18.69 18.67
CA ARG A 694 -6.58 -17.94 19.86
C ARG A 694 -6.88 -18.77 21.12
N ILE A 695 -5.89 -18.95 21.99
CA ILE A 695 -6.01 -19.74 23.23
C ILE A 695 -5.59 -18.87 24.43
N ASP A 696 -6.44 -18.80 25.44
CA ASP A 696 -6.21 -18.05 26.70
C ASP A 696 -5.77 -16.58 26.47
N PRO A 697 -6.53 -15.77 25.71
CA PRO A 697 -6.21 -14.36 25.54
C PRO A 697 -6.36 -13.59 26.85
N LYS A 698 -5.44 -12.66 27.11
CA LYS A 698 -5.60 -11.72 28.23
C LYS A 698 -6.44 -10.52 27.76
N VAL A 699 -7.75 -10.66 27.91
CA VAL A 699 -8.71 -9.57 27.66
C VAL A 699 -8.65 -8.63 28.87
N ASP A 700 -8.35 -7.35 28.64
CA ASP A 700 -8.50 -6.36 29.69
C ASP A 700 -10.01 -6.20 29.96
N PRO A 701 -10.45 -6.23 31.23
CA PRO A 701 -11.87 -6.23 31.59
C PRO A 701 -12.65 -5.00 31.12
#